data_AF-A0A9P6RDA6-F1
#
_entry.id   AF-A0A9P6RDA6-F1
#
_cell.length_a   1.000
_cell.length_b   1.000
_cell.length_c   1.000
_cell.angle_alpha   90.00
_cell.angle_beta   90.00
_cell.angle_gamma   90.00
#
_symmetry.space_group_name_H-M   'P 1'
#
loop_
_entity.id
_entity.type
_entity.pdbx_description
1 polymer ?
#
loop_
_entity_poly.entity_id
_entity_poly.type
_entity_poly.pdbx_seq_one_letter_code
_entity_poly.pdbx_strand_id
1 'polypeptide(L)'
;MTKATLSSPSGSPSQSGSHQGHPNAGQDDDSLFISSQQIRKRDMFVNMFRSSSPKRKATNSQSTGPKSTIIATSTGAKDSTLHLPCVSTSASDDFEHMASTTAVKSPSSNEQSLALPAKPRLDVFPQNVKASAMNISVPEFGARIETTPQLALCIGLLSKDGDHINQLEDSLPDMSCDTAGVRAWCRAMKQDPTERDRLFWLGTRMVDEFAKDALKDSTEIAEMVHIGPVLDREHFRSLLSCIITAFDQSVLLDVDLLQGLAQLVQSAPPNSLVTDDLVRILGLLRVRLQSTHQQTSVHLYHLTLTVSRLLDIMADHKVKDLSRVEEYEPLSGVFSCLSESSDPYLMYQACYAFQALQYVPDDETVLQTVLRHSTGVVDGLVKVTAVMKLDLGAVLEGLGKLQKVLESTAEVAEIAREGASTLIESGRGTLDSLKEGYGSGKKRPWYVAVRAANVLAQAGQLQDLNRLICEAPCRSDLLFQWGICQLLGEIASDDTWDTAVRQQALELLGELYISEWAQHENVRTYILHTIDQLGILKDQAICESSRTLLKNLRHEQAPATGRPYPLRNRLALPTSSPILTRVHKIPPLEYDLHQLQVLRLEQRQLAVYIPPMAKSSLKAKDNDLFSLMEKTQVFLASERQVMLVLGDSGAGKSTFSRHLEHHLWTEYKKGGPIPLFIDLPAIDRPDQDMVSKQLKSHSFSDDQILEVKLHRQLILICDAYDESQLFVNLHRTNSLNRPGQWNTKIIITCRTQFLGPDYHSRFVPQGEGGHYAGSAINLFQEAVIAPFSKEQIEKYVNQYVPLEPRTWRTQDYIDRLITIPNLLDLVRNPFLLSLALEALPGVTEGKQDLSTIKITRVQLYDTFVNHWFDVNKRRLESNNALSTDDRDMLDELVTEGFTSLGLDYSTRLALAIFERQDGNPVVKYSHFSDKNTWKAEFFGPQPEVRLLRQSSPLARAGNRFRFVHRSMLEYFLSRAIYSPDKSDDEGDQEAVCH
;
A
#
# COMPACT_ATOMS: atom_id res chain seq x y z
N MET A 1 -53.04 -11.98 -24.36
CA MET A 1 -52.59 -12.53 -25.66
C MET A 1 -51.08 -12.33 -25.73
N THR A 2 -50.22 -13.33 -25.96
CA THR A 2 -50.44 -14.79 -26.08
C THR A 2 -49.18 -15.56 -25.60
N LYS A 3 -49.35 -16.85 -25.28
CA LYS A 3 -48.35 -17.89 -24.90
C LYS A 3 -47.28 -18.10 -26.01
N ALA A 4 -46.22 -18.92 -25.90
CA ALA A 4 -45.99 -20.15 -25.10
C ALA A 4 -44.47 -20.51 -25.02
N THR A 5 -43.84 -20.96 -23.93
CA THR A 5 -43.79 -22.27 -23.20
C THR A 5 -42.65 -23.26 -23.57
N LEU A 6 -41.97 -23.80 -22.52
CA LEU A 6 -41.39 -25.17 -22.41
C LEU A 6 -40.14 -25.52 -23.26
N SER A 7 -39.25 -26.47 -22.89
CA SER A 7 -39.12 -27.34 -21.67
C SER A 7 -37.70 -27.93 -21.52
N SER A 8 -37.33 -28.32 -20.29
CA SER A 8 -36.20 -29.22 -19.97
C SER A 8 -36.47 -30.69 -20.36
N PRO A 9 -35.45 -31.57 -20.28
CA PRO A 9 -35.67 -32.85 -19.59
C PRO A 9 -34.54 -33.25 -18.63
N SER A 10 -34.84 -34.23 -17.76
CA SER A 10 -33.98 -34.78 -16.69
C SER A 10 -33.32 -36.11 -17.08
N GLY A 11 -32.19 -36.48 -16.44
CA GLY A 11 -31.58 -37.80 -16.58
C GLY A 11 -30.69 -38.23 -15.41
N SER A 12 -31.03 -39.35 -14.77
CA SER A 12 -30.21 -40.13 -13.83
C SER A 12 -30.76 -41.57 -13.83
N PRO A 13 -29.93 -42.62 -13.60
CA PRO A 13 -29.94 -43.20 -12.26
C PRO A 13 -28.64 -43.86 -11.76
N SER A 14 -28.66 -44.12 -10.45
CA SER A 14 -27.73 -44.83 -9.56
C SER A 14 -27.12 -46.18 -9.99
N GLN A 15 -25.90 -46.44 -9.52
CA GLN A 15 -25.42 -47.61 -8.71
C GLN A 15 -23.89 -47.46 -8.49
N SER A 16 -23.18 -48.04 -7.52
CA SER A 16 -23.47 -48.55 -6.16
C SER A 16 -22.13 -48.98 -5.53
N GLY A 17 -21.85 -48.68 -4.26
CA GLY A 17 -20.59 -49.13 -3.64
C GLY A 17 -20.47 -48.77 -2.16
N SER A 18 -20.41 -49.78 -1.29
CA SER A 18 -20.39 -49.64 0.17
C SER A 18 -19.16 -50.29 0.79
N HIS A 19 -18.52 -49.63 1.76
CA HIS A 19 -17.80 -50.33 2.82
C HIS A 19 -17.82 -49.51 4.13
N GLN A 20 -17.78 -50.21 5.26
CA GLN A 20 -17.80 -49.65 6.62
C GLN A 20 -16.37 -49.51 7.17
N GLY A 21 -16.15 -48.57 8.11
CA GLY A 21 -14.84 -48.41 8.77
C GLY A 21 -14.87 -47.41 9.93
N HIS A 22 -15.20 -47.90 11.12
CA HIS A 22 -15.04 -47.20 12.41
C HIS A 22 -14.55 -48.21 13.46
N PRO A 23 -13.90 -47.77 14.55
CA PRO A 23 -13.13 -46.54 14.76
C PRO A 23 -11.68 -46.87 15.17
N ASN A 24 -10.87 -45.86 15.50
CA ASN A 24 -9.88 -46.04 16.56
C ASN A 24 -9.64 -44.73 17.33
N ALA A 25 -9.22 -44.84 18.58
CA ALA A 25 -8.90 -43.71 19.44
C ALA A 25 -7.38 -43.49 19.51
N GLY A 26 -6.98 -42.24 19.76
CA GLY A 26 -5.60 -41.85 20.00
C GLY A 26 -5.59 -40.46 20.62
N GLN A 27 -5.27 -40.38 21.90
CA GLN A 27 -4.81 -39.14 22.53
C GLN A 27 -3.33 -38.95 22.15
N ASP A 28 -2.88 -37.72 22.03
CA ASP A 28 -1.94 -37.15 23.01
C ASP A 28 -1.86 -35.63 22.82
N ASP A 29 -1.38 -34.95 23.86
CA ASP A 29 -1.27 -33.50 23.92
C ASP A 29 -0.11 -32.97 23.06
N ASP A 30 -0.20 -31.71 22.62
CA ASP A 30 0.90 -30.80 22.95
C ASP A 30 0.40 -29.35 23.15
N SER A 31 1.01 -28.63 24.09
CA SER A 31 0.44 -27.39 24.64
C SER A 31 1.35 -26.17 24.44
N LEU A 32 0.97 -25.28 23.51
CA LEU A 32 1.71 -24.04 23.26
C LEU A 32 1.30 -22.94 24.24
N PHE A 33 2.18 -22.71 25.24
CA PHE A 33 2.07 -21.64 26.22
C PHE A 33 1.99 -20.24 25.58
N ILE A 34 0.91 -19.52 25.85
CA ILE A 34 0.84 -18.06 25.65
C ILE A 34 0.91 -17.37 27.01
N SER A 35 1.83 -16.41 27.16
CA SER A 35 2.13 -15.76 28.43
C SER A 35 0.94 -14.96 28.99
N SER A 36 0.49 -15.35 30.19
CA SER A 36 -0.63 -14.74 30.90
C SER A 36 -0.26 -13.38 31.53
N GLN A 37 -0.35 -12.31 30.73
CA GLN A 37 -0.17 -10.95 31.25
C GLN A 37 -1.23 -10.61 32.32
N GLN A 38 -0.76 -10.20 33.51
CA GLN A 38 -1.63 -9.86 34.64
C GLN A 38 -2.57 -8.69 34.32
N ILE A 39 -3.86 -8.97 34.14
CA ILE A 39 -4.90 -7.94 34.00
C ILE A 39 -5.12 -7.27 35.37
N ARG A 40 -4.80 -5.97 35.47
CA ARG A 40 -5.03 -5.19 36.70
C ARG A 40 -6.54 -5.04 36.96
N LYS A 41 -6.99 -5.29 38.19
CA LYS A 41 -8.41 -5.31 38.61
C LYS A 41 -9.26 -4.15 38.06
N ARG A 42 -8.71 -2.92 37.96
CA ARG A 42 -9.41 -1.75 37.38
C ARG A 42 -9.94 -2.02 35.97
N ASP A 43 -9.16 -2.66 35.11
CA ASP A 43 -9.59 -2.92 33.73
C ASP A 43 -10.73 -3.97 33.73
N MET A 44 -10.74 -4.91 34.68
CA MET A 44 -11.69 -6.02 34.75
C MET A 44 -13.11 -5.58 35.17
N PHE A 45 -13.25 -4.88 36.30
CA PHE A 45 -14.52 -4.26 36.73
C PHE A 45 -15.10 -3.33 35.66
N VAL A 46 -14.22 -2.64 34.94
CA VAL A 46 -14.61 -1.73 33.86
C VAL A 46 -15.02 -2.47 32.58
N ASN A 47 -14.38 -3.60 32.24
CA ASN A 47 -14.73 -4.41 31.07
C ASN A 47 -16.12 -5.04 31.18
N MET A 48 -16.62 -5.32 32.39
CA MET A 48 -18.00 -5.79 32.60
C MET A 48 -19.05 -4.77 32.10
N PHE A 49 -18.69 -3.48 32.05
CA PHE A 49 -19.58 -2.36 31.72
C PHE A 49 -19.05 -1.43 30.60
N ARG A 50 -18.06 -1.85 29.80
CA ARG A 50 -17.51 -1.03 28.69
C ARG A 50 -17.05 -1.83 27.47
N SER A 51 -17.44 -1.33 26.30
CA SER A 51 -16.57 -1.34 25.11
C SER A 51 -15.37 -0.41 25.33
N SER A 52 -14.15 -0.83 25.03
CA SER A 52 -12.92 -0.05 25.28
C SER A 52 -12.14 0.32 24.00
N SER A 53 -11.36 1.40 24.09
CA SER A 53 -10.52 1.93 23.00
C SER A 53 -9.06 1.46 23.14
N PRO A 54 -8.29 1.33 22.03
CA PRO A 54 -6.94 0.77 22.08
C PRO A 54 -5.92 1.63 22.85
N LYS A 55 -5.04 0.98 23.59
CA LYS A 55 -3.86 1.58 24.25
C LYS A 55 -2.68 1.60 23.27
N ARG A 56 -2.42 2.72 22.58
CA ARG A 56 -1.15 2.89 21.85
C ARG A 56 0.02 2.92 22.84
N LYS A 57 1.07 2.13 22.58
CA LYS A 57 2.37 2.30 23.23
C LYS A 57 2.99 3.61 22.75
N ALA A 58 3.41 4.46 23.67
CA ALA A 58 4.27 5.61 23.35
C ALA A 58 5.73 5.20 23.57
N THR A 59 6.52 5.18 22.50
CA THR A 59 7.98 5.08 22.56
C THR A 59 8.56 6.48 22.75
N ASN A 60 9.25 6.70 23.87
CA ASN A 60 9.94 7.97 24.12
C ASN A 60 11.24 8.03 23.31
N SER A 61 11.29 8.89 22.29
CA SER A 61 12.55 9.43 21.77
C SER A 61 12.79 10.82 22.36
N GLN A 62 13.92 11.02 23.03
CA GLN A 62 14.30 12.35 23.52
C GLN A 62 14.76 13.23 22.36
N SER A 63 14.25 14.46 22.29
CA SER A 63 14.74 15.50 21.39
C SER A 63 14.91 16.80 22.19
N THR A 64 16.13 17.32 22.21
CA THR A 64 16.49 18.57 22.88
C THR A 64 16.29 19.74 21.94
N GLY A 65 15.34 20.63 22.24
CA GLY A 65 15.24 21.92 21.57
C GLY A 65 16.24 22.94 22.12
N PRO A 66 16.50 24.02 21.38
CA PRO A 66 16.72 25.33 21.97
C PRO A 66 15.54 26.28 21.70
N LYS A 67 15.54 27.45 22.35
CA LYS A 67 14.39 28.36 22.47
C LYS A 67 14.42 29.53 21.46
N SER A 68 13.22 30.06 21.24
CA SER A 68 12.85 31.30 20.54
C SER A 68 13.54 32.60 20.98
N THR A 69 13.63 33.58 20.08
CA THR A 69 13.31 35.03 20.26
C THR A 69 13.12 35.67 18.86
N ILE A 70 11.90 35.91 18.34
CA ILE A 70 11.03 37.14 18.34
C ILE A 70 11.71 38.48 17.90
N ILE A 71 11.00 39.27 17.05
CA ILE A 71 11.21 40.68 16.58
C ILE A 71 12.48 40.99 15.72
N ALA A 72 12.51 41.92 14.75
CA ALA A 72 11.51 42.90 14.25
C ALA A 72 11.71 43.35 12.75
N THR A 73 10.59 43.68 12.09
CA THR A 73 10.33 44.79 11.11
C THR A 73 11.35 45.29 10.04
N SER A 74 10.79 45.59 8.84
CA SER A 74 11.15 46.71 7.90
C SER A 74 12.42 46.54 7.01
N THR A 75 12.61 47.20 5.85
CA THR A 75 11.74 47.84 4.83
C THR A 75 12.54 48.10 3.53
N GLY A 76 11.88 48.08 2.36
CA GLY A 76 12.42 48.56 1.07
C GLY A 76 13.38 47.59 0.35
N ALA A 77 13.65 47.58 -0.97
CA ALA A 77 13.10 48.20 -2.20
C ALA A 77 14.23 48.79 -3.09
N LYS A 78 14.14 48.48 -4.40
CA LYS A 78 14.75 49.14 -5.58
C LYS A 78 16.21 48.84 -6.02
N ASP A 79 16.26 48.28 -7.23
CA ASP A 79 16.93 48.78 -8.47
C ASP A 79 18.46 48.68 -8.72
N SER A 80 18.76 48.51 -10.02
CA SER A 80 19.95 48.96 -10.79
C SER A 80 21.34 48.27 -10.67
N THR A 81 21.55 47.30 -11.57
CA THR A 81 22.57 47.29 -12.67
C THR A 81 24.05 47.73 -12.48
N LEU A 82 24.94 46.78 -12.86
CA LEU A 82 26.14 46.91 -13.72
C LEU A 82 27.53 47.35 -13.18
N HIS A 83 28.52 46.49 -13.52
CA HIS A 83 29.96 46.69 -13.79
C HIS A 83 30.97 47.16 -12.71
N LEU A 84 31.99 46.28 -12.50
CA LEU A 84 33.46 46.50 -12.60
C LEU A 84 34.08 47.86 -12.20
N PRO A 85 35.21 47.85 -11.44
CA PRO A 85 36.51 47.68 -12.11
C PRO A 85 37.63 46.94 -11.33
N CYS A 86 38.76 46.68 -12.01
CA CYS A 86 40.06 46.32 -11.42
C CYS A 86 40.77 47.53 -10.76
N VAL A 87 41.73 47.25 -9.85
CA VAL A 87 43.05 47.94 -9.74
C VAL A 87 44.09 46.95 -9.17
N SER A 88 45.37 47.12 -9.52
CA SER A 88 46.52 46.34 -9.01
C SER A 88 47.78 47.21 -8.82
N THR A 89 48.52 47.04 -7.72
CA THR A 89 49.81 47.70 -7.37
C THR A 89 50.50 46.85 -6.29
N SER A 90 51.69 46.26 -6.51
CA SER A 90 53.07 46.80 -6.28
C SER A 90 53.43 47.08 -4.80
N ALA A 91 54.57 46.69 -4.21
CA ALA A 91 55.74 45.87 -4.60
C ALA A 91 56.43 45.35 -3.27
N SER A 92 57.73 45.05 -3.04
CA SER A 92 59.03 45.18 -3.76
C SER A 92 60.16 44.30 -3.13
N ASP A 93 61.37 44.35 -3.73
CA ASP A 93 62.75 44.19 -3.18
C ASP A 93 63.34 42.86 -2.59
N ASP A 94 64.37 42.38 -3.30
CA ASP A 94 65.75 41.96 -2.91
C ASP A 94 66.15 40.69 -2.08
N PHE A 95 67.10 39.95 -2.70
CA PHE A 95 68.37 39.30 -2.24
C PHE A 95 68.60 38.93 -0.74
N GLU A 96 69.32 37.85 -0.36
CA GLU A 96 70.57 37.30 -0.95
C GLU A 96 70.84 35.79 -0.64
N HIS A 97 72.07 35.31 -0.87
CA HIS A 97 72.52 33.89 -0.96
C HIS A 97 72.96 33.20 0.34
N MET A 98 72.83 31.85 0.39
CA MET A 98 73.93 30.85 0.49
C MET A 98 73.35 29.42 0.35
N ALA A 99 73.75 28.56 -0.59
CA ALA A 99 75.01 27.78 -0.69
C ALA A 99 75.14 26.71 0.44
N SER A 100 75.39 25.41 0.19
CA SER A 100 76.25 24.80 -0.85
C SER A 100 75.92 23.32 -1.22
N THR A 101 76.31 22.92 -2.44
CA THR A 101 76.77 21.59 -2.99
C THR A 101 76.66 20.30 -2.14
N THR A 102 76.39 19.09 -2.66
CA THR A 102 76.91 18.33 -3.85
C THR A 102 75.91 17.23 -4.31
N ALA A 103 75.99 16.51 -5.45
CA ALA A 103 76.64 16.71 -6.75
C ALA A 103 76.12 15.71 -7.83
N VAL A 104 75.95 16.20 -9.07
CA VAL A 104 76.17 15.53 -10.39
C VAL A 104 75.64 14.09 -10.62
N LYS A 105 74.64 13.96 -11.52
CA LYS A 105 74.81 13.25 -12.82
C LYS A 105 73.62 13.42 -13.79
N SER A 106 73.94 13.84 -15.00
CA SER A 106 73.28 13.48 -16.27
C SER A 106 74.42 13.12 -17.26
N PRO A 107 74.17 12.61 -18.49
CA PRO A 107 72.91 12.22 -19.12
C PRO A 107 72.91 10.77 -19.69
N SER A 108 71.76 10.31 -20.20
CA SER A 108 71.72 9.47 -21.41
C SER A 108 70.34 9.54 -22.08
N SER A 109 70.33 9.73 -23.40
CA SER A 109 69.13 9.63 -24.24
C SER A 109 68.65 8.18 -24.36
N ASN A 110 67.34 7.96 -24.34
CA ASN A 110 66.76 6.70 -24.80
C ASN A 110 65.31 6.93 -25.28
N GLU A 111 65.11 7.07 -26.59
CA GLU A 111 63.78 7.07 -27.20
C GLU A 111 63.26 5.63 -27.23
N GLN A 112 62.59 5.19 -26.16
CA GLN A 112 61.88 3.92 -26.16
C GLN A 112 60.51 4.08 -26.83
N SER A 113 60.46 3.73 -28.11
CA SER A 113 59.22 3.44 -28.84
C SER A 113 58.48 2.27 -28.17
N LEU A 114 57.61 2.59 -27.22
CA LEU A 114 56.69 1.64 -26.59
C LEU A 114 55.71 1.10 -27.64
N ALA A 115 55.87 -0.16 -28.02
CA ALA A 115 54.89 -0.87 -28.84
C ALA A 115 53.57 -1.02 -28.08
N LEU A 116 52.45 -0.74 -28.73
CA LEU A 116 51.11 -0.87 -28.15
C LEU A 116 50.80 -2.35 -27.86
N PRO A 117 50.05 -2.67 -26.78
CA PRO A 117 49.67 -4.05 -26.49
C PRO A 117 48.71 -4.59 -27.57
N ALA A 118 49.11 -5.70 -28.21
CA ALA A 118 48.40 -6.30 -29.35
C ALA A 118 47.02 -6.92 -29.01
N LYS A 119 46.68 -7.04 -27.72
CA LYS A 119 45.35 -7.43 -27.24
C LYS A 119 45.02 -6.73 -25.92
N PRO A 120 43.77 -6.27 -25.72
CA PRO A 120 43.28 -5.79 -24.43
C PRO A 120 43.11 -6.93 -23.40
N ARG A 121 42.98 -6.56 -22.12
CA ARG A 121 42.92 -7.50 -20.98
C ARG A 121 41.59 -8.25 -20.86
N LEU A 122 41.69 -9.57 -20.67
CA LEU A 122 40.54 -10.47 -20.47
C LEU A 122 39.99 -10.47 -19.03
N ASP A 123 40.72 -9.90 -18.07
CA ASP A 123 40.44 -10.01 -16.63
C ASP A 123 39.77 -8.79 -15.98
N VAL A 124 39.44 -7.75 -16.75
CA VAL A 124 38.86 -6.47 -16.24
C VAL A 124 37.47 -6.66 -15.59
N PHE A 125 36.66 -7.60 -16.10
CA PHE A 125 35.44 -8.07 -15.43
C PHE A 125 35.73 -9.44 -14.77
N PRO A 126 36.07 -9.50 -13.47
CA PRO A 126 36.58 -10.71 -12.83
C PRO A 126 35.49 -11.74 -12.49
N GLN A 127 34.22 -11.31 -12.38
CA GLN A 127 33.08 -12.16 -12.01
C GLN A 127 31.80 -11.71 -12.73
N ASN A 128 30.88 -12.66 -12.96
CA ASN A 128 29.52 -12.35 -13.40
C ASN A 128 28.67 -11.91 -12.20
N VAL A 129 27.79 -10.92 -12.39
CA VAL A 129 27.00 -10.28 -11.32
C VAL A 129 25.53 -10.67 -11.47
N LYS A 130 24.81 -10.91 -10.35
CA LYS A 130 23.36 -11.12 -10.40
C LYS A 130 22.68 -9.84 -10.88
N ALA A 131 21.83 -9.94 -11.91
CA ALA A 131 21.25 -8.77 -12.58
C ALA A 131 20.53 -7.80 -11.60
N SER A 132 20.97 -6.54 -11.60
CA SER A 132 20.41 -5.40 -10.83
C SER A 132 20.40 -5.57 -9.30
N ALA A 133 21.55 -5.33 -8.65
CA ALA A 133 21.75 -5.38 -7.20
C ALA A 133 21.15 -4.18 -6.42
N MET A 134 19.89 -3.82 -6.65
CA MET A 134 19.21 -2.82 -5.83
C MET A 134 18.72 -3.42 -4.51
N ASN A 135 19.27 -2.93 -3.39
CA ASN A 135 18.92 -3.32 -2.01
C ASN A 135 17.54 -2.75 -1.57
N ILE A 136 16.48 -3.06 -2.31
CA ILE A 136 15.10 -2.74 -1.97
C ILE A 136 14.57 -3.86 -1.06
N SER A 137 14.39 -3.57 0.23
CA SER A 137 13.82 -4.52 1.17
C SER A 137 12.29 -4.63 1.03
N VAL A 138 11.79 -5.85 1.20
CA VAL A 138 10.36 -6.11 1.32
C VAL A 138 9.86 -5.52 2.65
N PRO A 139 8.77 -4.73 2.67
CA PRO A 139 8.28 -4.05 3.87
C PRO A 139 7.68 -5.05 4.88
N GLU A 140 7.48 -4.60 6.12
CA GLU A 140 6.70 -5.36 7.10
C GLU A 140 5.27 -5.62 6.58
N PHE A 141 4.64 -6.72 7.02
CA PHE A 141 3.30 -7.07 6.58
C PHE A 141 2.28 -6.00 7.02
N GLY A 142 1.42 -5.55 6.09
CA GLY A 142 0.46 -4.47 6.29
C GLY A 142 1.05 -3.05 6.32
N ALA A 143 2.38 -2.90 6.32
CA ALA A 143 3.03 -1.59 6.30
C ALA A 143 2.73 -0.82 5.00
N ARG A 144 2.86 0.51 5.08
CA ARG A 144 2.68 1.38 3.91
C ARG A 144 3.88 1.23 2.98
N ILE A 145 3.60 0.98 1.69
CA ILE A 145 4.60 1.10 0.62
C ILE A 145 4.96 2.59 0.46
N GLU A 146 6.25 2.93 0.43
CA GLU A 146 6.67 4.34 0.32
C GLU A 146 7.23 4.71 -1.07
N THR A 147 7.64 3.73 -1.87
CA THR A 147 8.26 3.97 -3.19
C THR A 147 7.76 2.99 -4.26
N THR A 148 7.73 3.47 -5.51
CA THR A 148 7.28 2.69 -6.67
C THR A 148 8.15 1.47 -6.97
N PRO A 149 9.49 1.51 -6.82
CA PRO A 149 10.33 0.30 -6.87
C PRO A 149 9.98 -0.75 -5.80
N GLN A 150 9.60 -0.33 -4.59
CA GLN A 150 9.12 -1.26 -3.56
C GLN A 150 7.76 -1.87 -3.93
N LEU A 151 6.84 -1.09 -4.51
CA LEU A 151 5.58 -1.65 -5.03
C LEU A 151 5.84 -2.66 -6.14
N ALA A 152 6.72 -2.34 -7.09
CA ALA A 152 7.06 -3.20 -8.22
C ALA A 152 7.68 -4.53 -7.75
N LEU A 153 8.59 -4.50 -6.78
CA LEU A 153 9.12 -5.70 -6.13
C LEU A 153 8.00 -6.55 -5.51
N CYS A 154 7.12 -5.94 -4.72
CA CYS A 154 6.03 -6.64 -4.04
C CYS A 154 5.03 -7.28 -5.03
N ILE A 155 4.61 -6.57 -6.08
CA ILE A 155 3.70 -7.13 -7.11
C ILE A 155 4.43 -8.21 -7.92
N GLY A 156 5.70 -8.02 -8.28
CA GLY A 156 6.51 -9.01 -9.00
C GLY A 156 6.73 -10.32 -8.22
N LEU A 157 6.80 -10.25 -6.88
CA LEU A 157 6.84 -11.43 -6.00
C LEU A 157 5.48 -12.15 -5.88
N LEU A 158 4.36 -11.45 -6.08
CA LEU A 158 3.01 -12.00 -6.00
C LEU A 158 2.44 -12.50 -7.34
N SER A 159 3.05 -12.07 -8.45
CA SER A 159 2.61 -12.34 -9.84
C SER A 159 3.36 -13.50 -10.50
N LYS A 160 4.50 -13.92 -9.94
CA LYS A 160 5.13 -15.19 -10.31
C LYS A 160 4.34 -16.31 -9.64
N ASP A 161 3.83 -17.25 -10.44
CA ASP A 161 3.02 -18.35 -9.95
C ASP A 161 3.74 -19.18 -8.87
N GLY A 162 2.94 -19.80 -8.00
CA GLY A 162 3.42 -20.44 -6.77
C GLY A 162 4.52 -21.49 -6.98
N ASP A 163 4.54 -22.14 -8.15
CA ASP A 163 5.52 -23.17 -8.51
C ASP A 163 6.96 -22.64 -8.58
N HIS A 164 7.19 -21.36 -8.90
CA HIS A 164 8.54 -20.79 -8.84
C HIS A 164 9.02 -20.51 -7.41
N ILE A 165 8.11 -20.34 -6.44
CA ILE A 165 8.49 -20.30 -5.01
C ILE A 165 8.91 -21.70 -4.57
N ASN A 166 8.27 -22.75 -5.09
CA ASN A 166 8.62 -24.15 -4.79
C ASN A 166 9.94 -24.56 -5.49
N GLN A 167 10.19 -24.13 -6.73
CA GLN A 167 11.51 -24.32 -7.38
C GLN A 167 12.65 -23.56 -6.69
N LEU A 168 12.35 -22.54 -5.89
CA LEU A 168 13.30 -21.87 -4.99
C LEU A 168 13.54 -22.64 -3.67
N GLU A 169 12.83 -23.73 -3.40
CA GLU A 169 13.09 -24.61 -2.25
C GLU A 169 14.30 -25.53 -2.49
N ASP A 170 14.52 -25.99 -3.73
CA ASP A 170 15.59 -26.93 -4.10
C ASP A 170 16.91 -26.27 -4.60
N SER A 171 16.89 -24.98 -4.97
CA SER A 171 17.92 -24.38 -5.83
C SER A 171 18.81 -23.29 -5.21
N LEU A 172 18.66 -23.00 -3.92
CA LEU A 172 19.49 -22.03 -3.19
C LEU A 172 20.18 -22.66 -1.98
N PRO A 173 21.53 -22.71 -1.95
CA PRO A 173 22.27 -22.92 -0.71
C PRO A 173 21.95 -21.83 0.31
N ASP A 174 22.06 -22.19 1.59
CA ASP A 174 21.84 -21.28 2.72
C ASP A 174 22.84 -20.09 2.73
N MET A 175 22.61 -19.10 3.59
CA MET A 175 23.36 -17.83 3.79
C MET A 175 22.84 -16.58 3.05
N SER A 176 21.67 -16.06 3.45
CA SER A 176 21.41 -14.61 3.52
C SER A 176 20.21 -14.31 4.44
N CYS A 177 20.19 -13.14 5.09
CA CYS A 177 19.10 -12.78 6.01
C CYS A 177 17.77 -12.52 5.28
N ASP A 178 17.81 -11.79 4.17
CA ASP A 178 16.60 -11.28 3.50
C ASP A 178 15.71 -12.38 2.92
N THR A 179 16.28 -13.48 2.43
CA THR A 179 15.49 -14.60 1.91
C THR A 179 14.62 -15.28 2.96
N ALA A 180 14.93 -15.17 4.26
CA ALA A 180 14.02 -15.59 5.32
C ALA A 180 12.83 -14.63 5.48
N GLY A 181 13.09 -13.31 5.44
CA GLY A 181 12.08 -12.26 5.50
C GLY A 181 11.08 -12.31 4.33
N VAL A 182 11.59 -12.39 3.10
CA VAL A 182 10.74 -12.52 1.90
C VAL A 182 9.85 -13.76 1.96
N ARG A 183 10.39 -14.91 2.39
CA ARG A 183 9.62 -16.15 2.56
C ARG A 183 8.55 -16.05 3.66
N ALA A 184 8.74 -15.22 4.68
CA ALA A 184 7.72 -14.98 5.71
C ALA A 184 6.61 -14.04 5.19
N TRP A 185 6.98 -12.95 4.52
CA TRP A 185 6.05 -11.98 3.93
C TRP A 185 5.14 -12.62 2.87
N CYS A 186 5.70 -13.42 1.95
CA CYS A 186 4.91 -14.15 0.95
C CYS A 186 3.95 -15.19 1.56
N ARG A 187 4.23 -15.70 2.78
CA ARG A 187 3.28 -16.58 3.51
C ARG A 187 2.15 -15.78 4.14
N ALA A 188 2.43 -14.62 4.74
CA ALA A 188 1.39 -13.73 5.26
C ALA A 188 0.45 -13.22 4.14
N MET A 189 1.00 -12.83 2.98
CA MET A 189 0.22 -12.43 1.78
C MET A 189 -0.57 -13.57 1.11
N LYS A 190 -0.29 -14.84 1.45
CA LYS A 190 -1.16 -15.98 1.08
C LYS A 190 -2.29 -16.23 2.09
N GLN A 191 -2.20 -15.64 3.29
CA GLN A 191 -3.20 -15.77 4.35
C GLN A 191 -4.19 -14.58 4.37
N ASP A 192 -3.75 -13.38 3.97
CA ASP A 192 -4.62 -12.21 3.75
C ASP A 192 -4.74 -11.86 2.26
N PRO A 193 -5.82 -12.30 1.58
CA PRO A 193 -6.07 -11.92 0.19
C PRO A 193 -6.46 -10.44 0.03
N THR A 194 -6.83 -9.74 1.09
CA THR A 194 -7.24 -8.32 1.05
C THR A 194 -6.02 -7.41 0.94
N GLU A 195 -4.97 -7.68 1.71
CA GLU A 195 -3.67 -7.00 1.54
C GLU A 195 -3.00 -7.37 0.21
N ARG A 196 -3.18 -8.61 -0.29
CA ARG A 196 -2.76 -8.98 -1.65
C ARG A 196 -3.49 -8.12 -2.71
N ASP A 197 -4.83 -8.13 -2.70
CA ASP A 197 -5.67 -7.38 -3.64
C ASP A 197 -5.34 -5.87 -3.62
N ARG A 198 -5.08 -5.31 -2.43
CA ARG A 198 -4.68 -3.91 -2.24
C ARG A 198 -3.42 -3.55 -3.04
N LEU A 199 -2.41 -4.41 -3.10
CA LEU A 199 -1.18 -4.12 -3.85
C LEU A 199 -1.41 -4.14 -5.36
N PHE A 200 -2.16 -5.11 -5.88
CA PHE A 200 -2.56 -5.12 -7.30
C PHE A 200 -3.43 -3.90 -7.66
N TRP A 201 -4.31 -3.49 -6.74
CA TRP A 201 -5.13 -2.27 -6.87
C TRP A 201 -4.29 -1.00 -6.88
N LEU A 202 -3.20 -0.90 -6.08
CA LEU A 202 -2.27 0.23 -6.15
C LEU A 202 -1.62 0.31 -7.54
N GLY A 203 -1.08 -0.80 -8.06
CA GLY A 203 -0.48 -0.83 -9.41
C GLY A 203 -1.46 -0.46 -10.52
N THR A 204 -2.69 -0.97 -10.44
CA THR A 204 -3.82 -0.59 -11.30
C THR A 204 -4.10 0.91 -11.25
N ARG A 205 -4.29 1.47 -10.05
CA ARG A 205 -4.63 2.90 -9.88
C ARG A 205 -3.49 3.84 -10.26
N MET A 206 -2.24 3.40 -10.28
CA MET A 206 -1.15 4.20 -10.81
C MET A 206 -1.29 4.43 -12.32
N VAL A 207 -1.78 3.44 -13.08
CA VAL A 207 -2.13 3.62 -14.50
C VAL A 207 -3.33 4.55 -14.66
N ASP A 208 -4.38 4.41 -13.84
CA ASP A 208 -5.57 5.27 -13.89
C ASP A 208 -5.26 6.74 -13.57
N GLU A 209 -4.42 7.02 -12.57
CA GLU A 209 -3.99 8.38 -12.26
C GLU A 209 -3.14 8.95 -13.39
N PHE A 210 -2.13 8.20 -13.85
CA PHE A 210 -1.29 8.60 -14.98
C PHE A 210 -2.08 8.82 -16.28
N ALA A 211 -3.21 8.14 -16.48
CA ALA A 211 -4.08 8.34 -17.65
C ALA A 211 -4.85 9.66 -17.62
N LYS A 212 -4.99 10.34 -16.47
CA LYS A 212 -5.72 11.62 -16.34
C LYS A 212 -4.88 12.84 -16.70
N ASP A 213 -3.57 12.76 -16.53
CA ASP A 213 -2.68 13.90 -16.71
C ASP A 213 -2.45 14.19 -18.20
N ALA A 214 -2.78 15.40 -18.65
CA ALA A 214 -2.68 15.78 -20.07
C ALA A 214 -1.22 16.04 -20.53
N LEU A 215 -0.31 16.28 -19.59
CA LEU A 215 1.13 16.39 -19.77
C LEU A 215 1.77 15.46 -18.74
N LYS A 216 2.82 14.71 -19.13
CA LYS A 216 3.49 13.75 -18.25
C LYS A 216 4.86 14.28 -17.85
N ASP A 217 5.17 14.28 -16.56
CA ASP A 217 6.51 14.64 -16.10
C ASP A 217 7.52 13.50 -16.33
N SER A 218 8.80 13.84 -16.50
CA SER A 218 9.91 12.88 -16.63
C SER A 218 9.92 11.84 -15.48
N THR A 219 9.65 12.28 -14.26
CA THR A 219 9.57 11.43 -13.05
C THR A 219 8.37 10.48 -13.11
N GLU A 220 7.25 10.94 -13.66
CA GLU A 220 6.01 10.19 -13.78
C GLU A 220 6.12 9.09 -14.84
N ILE A 221 6.77 9.39 -15.96
CA ILE A 221 7.11 8.38 -16.98
C ILE A 221 8.08 7.35 -16.38
N ALA A 222 9.09 7.78 -15.62
CA ALA A 222 10.03 6.88 -14.95
C ALA A 222 9.37 5.95 -13.91
N GLU A 223 8.39 6.43 -13.14
CA GLU A 223 7.55 5.57 -12.29
C GLU A 223 6.78 4.51 -13.11
N MET A 224 6.15 4.93 -14.21
CA MET A 224 5.33 4.03 -15.02
C MET A 224 6.14 2.96 -15.74
N VAL A 225 7.32 3.33 -16.25
CA VAL A 225 8.30 2.39 -16.82
C VAL A 225 8.73 1.32 -15.81
N HIS A 226 8.79 1.67 -14.51
CA HIS A 226 9.22 0.76 -13.46
C HIS A 226 8.10 -0.15 -12.94
N ILE A 227 6.83 0.30 -12.93
CA ILE A 227 5.69 -0.56 -12.54
C ILE A 227 5.20 -1.46 -13.69
N GLY A 228 5.32 -1.00 -14.94
CA GLY A 228 4.83 -1.69 -16.15
C GLY A 228 5.15 -3.19 -16.24
N PRO A 229 6.39 -3.65 -16.00
CA PRO A 229 6.79 -5.06 -16.12
C PRO A 229 6.08 -6.03 -15.18
N VAL A 230 5.41 -5.54 -14.14
CA VAL A 230 4.67 -6.36 -13.15
C VAL A 230 3.16 -6.11 -13.17
N LEU A 231 2.66 -5.31 -14.11
CA LEU A 231 1.23 -5.19 -14.37
C LEU A 231 0.69 -6.42 -15.10
N ASP A 232 -0.61 -6.66 -15.01
CA ASP A 232 -1.29 -7.61 -15.89
C ASP A 232 -1.38 -7.09 -17.34
N ARG A 233 -1.87 -7.96 -18.23
CA ARG A 233 -1.97 -7.67 -19.67
C ARG A 233 -2.94 -6.54 -20.01
N GLU A 234 -3.96 -6.26 -19.20
CA GLU A 234 -4.92 -5.20 -19.48
C GLU A 234 -4.35 -3.84 -19.08
N HIS A 235 -3.83 -3.74 -17.85
CA HIS A 235 -3.27 -2.50 -17.31
C HIS A 235 -1.95 -2.12 -17.99
N PHE A 236 -1.09 -3.09 -18.35
CA PHE A 236 0.10 -2.83 -19.18
C PHE A 236 -0.26 -2.24 -20.55
N ARG A 237 -1.30 -2.77 -21.22
CA ARG A 237 -1.74 -2.28 -22.54
C ARG A 237 -2.42 -0.91 -22.44
N SER A 238 -3.15 -0.65 -21.36
CA SER A 238 -3.68 0.70 -21.04
C SER A 238 -2.54 1.70 -20.89
N LEU A 239 -1.51 1.38 -20.11
CA LEU A 239 -0.32 2.21 -19.91
C LEU A 239 0.43 2.48 -21.24
N LEU A 240 0.68 1.43 -22.02
CA LEU A 240 1.34 1.53 -23.33
C LEU A 240 0.55 2.45 -24.28
N SER A 241 -0.78 2.29 -24.33
CA SER A 241 -1.67 3.15 -25.11
C SER A 241 -1.60 4.62 -24.66
N CYS A 242 -1.53 4.87 -23.34
CA CYS A 242 -1.39 6.23 -22.80
C CYS A 242 -0.08 6.92 -23.23
N ILE A 243 1.03 6.19 -23.28
CA ILE A 243 2.34 6.75 -23.69
C ILE A 243 2.42 6.92 -25.21
N ILE A 244 1.90 5.98 -26.00
CA ILE A 244 1.77 6.13 -27.46
C ILE A 244 0.91 7.37 -27.79
N THR A 245 -0.22 7.55 -27.11
CA THR A 245 -1.13 8.70 -27.32
C THR A 245 -0.47 10.02 -26.93
N ALA A 246 0.23 10.09 -25.79
CA ALA A 246 0.95 11.30 -25.37
C ALA A 246 2.09 11.65 -26.35
N PHE A 247 2.82 10.65 -26.85
CA PHE A 247 3.88 10.84 -27.83
C PHE A 247 3.31 11.29 -29.20
N ASP A 248 2.22 10.70 -29.68
CA ASP A 248 1.59 11.10 -30.94
C ASP A 248 0.97 12.52 -30.87
N GLN A 249 0.45 12.94 -29.72
CA GLN A 249 -0.07 14.28 -29.51
C GLN A 249 1.02 15.35 -29.24
N SER A 250 2.27 14.95 -29.01
CA SER A 250 3.37 15.89 -28.72
C SER A 250 3.71 16.78 -29.92
N VAL A 251 3.63 18.11 -29.78
CA VAL A 251 3.92 19.06 -30.88
C VAL A 251 5.44 19.17 -31.15
N LEU A 252 6.24 19.03 -30.09
CA LEU A 252 7.70 18.92 -30.15
C LEU A 252 8.11 17.49 -29.83
N LEU A 253 9.31 17.05 -30.24
CA LEU A 253 9.80 15.72 -29.88
C LEU A 253 10.12 15.68 -28.38
N ASP A 254 9.27 14.97 -27.63
CA ASP A 254 9.54 14.62 -26.24
C ASP A 254 10.47 13.40 -26.19
N VAL A 255 11.69 13.59 -25.65
CA VAL A 255 12.71 12.54 -25.54
C VAL A 255 12.44 11.59 -24.37
N ASP A 256 11.75 12.04 -23.32
CA ASP A 256 11.49 11.22 -22.14
C ASP A 256 10.31 10.28 -22.38
N LEU A 257 9.25 10.73 -23.07
CA LEU A 257 8.21 9.86 -23.60
C LEU A 257 8.77 8.83 -24.59
N LEU A 258 9.71 9.25 -25.45
CA LEU A 258 10.38 8.37 -26.42
C LEU A 258 11.24 7.30 -25.73
N GLN A 259 11.97 7.65 -24.67
CA GLN A 259 12.73 6.69 -23.86
C GLN A 259 11.82 5.76 -23.06
N GLY A 260 10.77 6.29 -22.43
CA GLY A 260 9.82 5.49 -21.66
C GLY A 260 9.06 4.48 -22.51
N LEU A 261 8.66 4.86 -23.73
CA LEU A 261 8.10 3.96 -24.74
C LEU A 261 9.08 2.85 -25.10
N ALA A 262 10.34 3.19 -25.39
CA ALA A 262 11.39 2.21 -25.71
C ALA A 262 11.64 1.23 -24.55
N GLN A 263 11.65 1.73 -23.31
CA GLN A 263 11.84 0.90 -22.12
C GLN A 263 10.66 -0.04 -21.89
N LEU A 264 9.41 0.44 -21.93
CA LEU A 264 8.22 -0.41 -21.72
C LEU A 264 8.07 -1.51 -22.76
N VAL A 265 8.41 -1.24 -24.02
CA VAL A 265 8.39 -2.29 -25.07
C VAL A 265 9.52 -3.30 -24.86
N GLN A 266 10.68 -2.88 -24.32
CA GLN A 266 11.78 -3.80 -23.97
C GLN A 266 11.51 -4.61 -22.69
N SER A 267 10.80 -4.05 -21.71
CA SER A 267 10.53 -4.67 -20.40
C SER A 267 9.13 -5.30 -20.28
N ALA A 268 8.43 -5.45 -21.41
CA ALA A 268 7.04 -5.92 -21.46
C ALA A 268 6.86 -7.32 -20.85
N PRO A 269 5.80 -7.56 -20.04
CA PRO A 269 5.51 -8.89 -19.50
C PRO A 269 5.13 -9.88 -20.63
N PRO A 270 5.40 -11.19 -20.46
CA PRO A 270 5.21 -12.17 -21.53
C PRO A 270 3.76 -12.23 -22.03
N ASN A 271 3.60 -12.30 -23.36
CA ASN A 271 2.31 -12.28 -24.07
C ASN A 271 1.48 -10.98 -23.94
N SER A 272 2.04 -9.89 -23.40
CA SER A 272 1.33 -8.61 -23.28
C SER A 272 1.26 -7.83 -24.60
N LEU A 273 2.39 -7.74 -25.30
CA LEU A 273 2.55 -7.20 -26.65
C LEU A 273 1.94 -8.14 -27.70
N VAL A 274 1.41 -7.55 -28.77
CA VAL A 274 0.92 -8.19 -29.99
C VAL A 274 1.68 -7.60 -31.18
N THR A 275 1.86 -8.39 -32.25
CA THR A 275 2.57 -8.01 -33.47
C THR A 275 2.14 -6.64 -34.04
N ASP A 276 0.83 -6.37 -34.04
CA ASP A 276 0.21 -5.10 -34.45
C ASP A 276 0.67 -3.89 -33.63
N ASP A 277 0.91 -4.05 -32.32
CA ASP A 277 1.40 -2.93 -31.48
C ASP A 277 2.80 -2.50 -31.94
N LEU A 278 3.69 -3.46 -32.22
CA LEU A 278 5.07 -3.18 -32.65
C LEU A 278 5.10 -2.50 -34.02
N VAL A 279 4.29 -2.96 -34.97
CA VAL A 279 4.16 -2.34 -36.30
C VAL A 279 3.57 -0.93 -36.20
N ARG A 280 2.56 -0.72 -35.35
CA ARG A 280 1.96 0.61 -35.15
C ARG A 280 2.93 1.61 -34.52
N ILE A 281 3.71 1.19 -33.53
CA ILE A 281 4.75 2.03 -32.91
C ILE A 281 5.84 2.34 -33.96
N LEU A 282 6.25 1.37 -34.77
CA LEU A 282 7.24 1.57 -35.83
C LEU A 282 6.76 2.60 -36.86
N GLY A 283 5.52 2.49 -37.34
CA GLY A 283 4.94 3.43 -38.29
C GLY A 283 4.82 4.86 -37.76
N LEU A 284 4.45 5.02 -36.49
CA LEU A 284 4.43 6.31 -35.79
C LEU A 284 5.85 6.92 -35.71
N LEU A 285 6.84 6.13 -35.30
CA LEU A 285 8.24 6.58 -35.21
C LEU A 285 8.81 6.92 -36.60
N ARG A 286 8.49 6.15 -37.65
CA ARG A 286 8.84 6.44 -39.06
C ARG A 286 8.32 7.81 -39.48
N VAL A 287 7.05 8.11 -39.23
CA VAL A 287 6.44 9.41 -39.59
C VAL A 287 7.11 10.56 -38.83
N ARG A 288 7.42 10.39 -37.53
CA ARG A 288 8.17 11.39 -36.74
C ARG A 288 9.62 11.56 -37.22
N LEU A 289 10.30 10.48 -37.62
CA LEU A 289 11.65 10.52 -38.17
C LEU A 289 11.69 11.24 -39.53
N GLN A 290 10.73 10.95 -40.41
CA GLN A 290 10.62 11.58 -41.74
C GLN A 290 10.21 13.06 -41.69
N SER A 291 9.42 13.48 -40.70
CA SER A 291 9.01 14.88 -40.51
C SER A 291 10.02 15.73 -39.72
N THR A 292 11.04 15.12 -39.11
CA THR A 292 12.08 15.84 -38.37
C THR A 292 13.08 16.51 -39.32
N HIS A 293 13.31 17.80 -39.12
CA HIS A 293 14.17 18.60 -39.99
C HIS A 293 15.65 18.13 -39.96
N GLN A 294 16.28 18.03 -41.14
CA GLN A 294 17.62 17.45 -41.32
C GLN A 294 18.74 18.15 -40.53
N GLN A 295 18.56 19.41 -40.13
CA GLN A 295 19.53 20.15 -39.31
C GLN A 295 19.46 19.80 -37.81
N THR A 296 18.46 19.05 -37.35
CA THR A 296 18.24 18.75 -35.93
C THR A 296 18.75 17.35 -35.57
N SER A 297 20.07 17.15 -35.68
CA SER A 297 20.72 15.83 -35.52
C SER A 297 20.43 15.14 -34.17
N VAL A 298 20.26 15.91 -33.08
CA VAL A 298 19.88 15.41 -31.74
C VAL A 298 18.57 14.61 -31.78
N HIS A 299 17.53 15.15 -32.43
CA HIS A 299 16.22 14.50 -32.52
C HIS A 299 16.26 13.30 -33.45
N LEU A 300 16.99 13.40 -34.57
CA LEU A 300 17.19 12.29 -35.51
C LEU A 300 17.93 11.12 -34.87
N TYR A 301 18.94 11.37 -34.02
CA TYR A 301 19.67 10.34 -33.29
C TYR A 301 18.76 9.57 -32.33
N HIS A 302 18.03 10.27 -31.45
CA HIS A 302 17.15 9.62 -30.48
C HIS A 302 16.01 8.83 -31.16
N LEU A 303 15.41 9.36 -32.23
CA LEU A 303 14.41 8.61 -33.02
C LEU A 303 15.02 7.36 -33.68
N THR A 304 16.19 7.48 -34.31
CA THR A 304 16.87 6.34 -34.97
C THR A 304 17.29 5.26 -33.98
N LEU A 305 17.69 5.65 -32.76
CA LEU A 305 18.02 4.72 -31.67
C LEU A 305 16.78 3.98 -31.13
N THR A 306 15.66 4.68 -30.90
CA THR A 306 14.43 4.00 -30.46
C THR A 306 13.87 3.09 -31.55
N VAL A 307 13.94 3.49 -32.83
CA VAL A 307 13.55 2.60 -33.94
C VAL A 307 14.47 1.38 -34.03
N SER A 308 15.79 1.51 -33.87
CA SER A 308 16.66 0.33 -33.92
C SER A 308 16.39 -0.64 -32.77
N ARG A 309 16.13 -0.14 -31.56
CA ARG A 309 15.72 -0.95 -30.40
C ARG A 309 14.37 -1.64 -30.61
N LEU A 310 13.45 -1.01 -31.35
CA LEU A 310 12.17 -1.63 -31.71
C LEU A 310 12.35 -2.74 -32.77
N LEU A 311 13.14 -2.51 -33.82
CA LEU A 311 13.47 -3.50 -34.85
C LEU A 311 14.17 -4.74 -34.26
N ASP A 312 15.10 -4.51 -33.32
CA ASP A 312 15.72 -5.55 -32.50
C ASP A 312 14.68 -6.43 -31.79
N ILE A 313 13.70 -5.82 -31.10
CA ILE A 313 12.63 -6.53 -30.39
C ILE A 313 11.71 -7.27 -31.37
N MET A 314 11.42 -6.70 -32.54
CA MET A 314 10.63 -7.34 -33.61
C MET A 314 11.32 -8.57 -34.21
N ALA A 315 12.65 -8.54 -34.34
CA ALA A 315 13.45 -9.68 -34.79
C ALA A 315 13.43 -10.83 -33.76
N ASP A 316 13.56 -10.52 -32.46
CA ASP A 316 13.50 -11.52 -31.38
C ASP A 316 12.11 -12.18 -31.28
N HIS A 317 11.05 -11.37 -31.35
CA HIS A 317 9.65 -11.82 -31.31
C HIS A 317 9.16 -12.47 -32.61
N LYS A 318 9.97 -12.44 -33.68
CA LYS A 318 9.69 -13.08 -34.98
C LYS A 318 8.36 -12.59 -35.58
N VAL A 319 8.20 -11.26 -35.64
CA VAL A 319 7.21 -10.59 -36.51
C VAL A 319 7.36 -11.14 -37.94
N LYS A 320 6.26 -11.37 -38.66
CA LYS A 320 6.26 -12.01 -40.00
C LYS A 320 5.63 -11.21 -41.13
N ASP A 321 4.97 -10.11 -40.79
CA ASP A 321 3.99 -9.46 -41.67
C ASP A 321 4.26 -7.94 -41.73
N LEU A 322 5.55 -7.55 -41.76
CA LEU A 322 5.95 -6.13 -41.88
C LEU A 322 5.75 -5.67 -43.33
N SER A 323 4.86 -4.70 -43.56
CA SER A 323 4.61 -4.26 -44.94
C SER A 323 5.86 -3.67 -45.59
N ARG A 324 6.27 -4.24 -46.71
CA ARG A 324 7.45 -3.80 -47.45
C ARG A 324 7.27 -2.40 -48.03
N VAL A 325 6.10 -2.17 -48.63
CA VAL A 325 5.76 -0.95 -49.36
C VAL A 325 5.54 0.21 -48.39
N GLU A 326 4.89 -0.04 -47.26
CA GLU A 326 4.56 1.01 -46.29
C GLU A 326 5.73 1.25 -45.31
N GLU A 327 6.22 0.22 -44.62
CA GLU A 327 7.22 0.39 -43.55
C GLU A 327 8.66 0.18 -44.02
N TYR A 328 8.96 -0.95 -44.69
CA TYR A 328 10.35 -1.37 -44.94
C TYR A 328 11.11 -0.43 -45.87
N GLU A 329 10.57 -0.13 -47.06
CA GLU A 329 11.27 0.68 -48.06
C GLU A 329 11.44 2.15 -47.66
N PRO A 330 10.43 2.82 -47.06
CA PRO A 330 10.60 4.19 -46.56
C PRO A 330 11.56 4.29 -45.37
N LEU A 331 11.64 3.28 -44.48
CA LEU A 331 12.67 3.23 -43.42
C LEU A 331 14.07 2.99 -44.00
N SER A 332 14.19 2.02 -44.91
CA SER A 332 15.43 1.70 -45.62
C SER A 332 16.03 2.93 -46.32
N GLY A 333 15.21 3.70 -47.04
CA GLY A 333 15.62 4.95 -47.68
C GLY A 333 16.07 6.03 -46.67
N VAL A 334 15.34 6.22 -45.58
CA VAL A 334 15.70 7.18 -44.52
C VAL A 334 17.02 6.81 -43.85
N PHE A 335 17.23 5.54 -43.48
CA PHE A 335 18.51 5.11 -42.91
C PHE A 335 19.66 5.20 -43.90
N SER A 336 19.43 4.95 -45.20
CA SER A 336 20.44 5.18 -46.23
C SER A 336 20.91 6.64 -46.22
N CYS A 337 19.99 7.61 -46.29
CA CYS A 337 20.33 9.03 -46.23
C CYS A 337 21.00 9.44 -44.90
N LEU A 338 20.55 8.91 -43.76
CA LEU A 338 21.16 9.22 -42.45
C LEU A 338 22.55 8.58 -42.28
N SER A 339 22.84 7.47 -42.99
CA SER A 339 24.17 6.85 -43.00
C SER A 339 25.22 7.63 -43.82
N GLU A 340 24.80 8.64 -44.59
CA GLU A 340 25.71 9.60 -45.26
C GLU A 340 25.95 10.87 -44.41
N SER A 341 25.44 10.92 -43.17
CA SER A 341 25.57 12.06 -42.26
C SER A 341 27.02 12.39 -41.92
N SER A 342 27.35 13.69 -41.90
CA SER A 342 28.63 14.21 -41.39
C SER A 342 28.77 14.11 -39.86
N ASP A 343 27.71 13.73 -39.14
CA ASP A 343 27.77 13.41 -37.72
C ASP A 343 27.99 11.89 -37.54
N PRO A 344 29.14 11.45 -37.00
CA PRO A 344 29.47 10.03 -36.92
C PRO A 344 28.60 9.24 -35.93
N TYR A 345 27.97 9.91 -34.95
CA TYR A 345 27.05 9.24 -34.01
C TYR A 345 25.72 8.90 -34.70
N LEU A 346 25.19 9.83 -35.49
CA LEU A 346 23.98 9.62 -36.29
C LEU A 346 24.23 8.63 -37.44
N MET A 347 25.38 8.74 -38.10
CA MET A 347 25.86 7.78 -39.11
C MET A 347 25.93 6.36 -38.54
N TYR A 348 26.54 6.18 -37.35
CA TYR A 348 26.59 4.88 -36.68
C TYR A 348 25.20 4.33 -36.38
N GLN A 349 24.34 5.16 -35.78
CA GLN A 349 23.00 4.74 -35.36
C GLN A 349 22.11 4.36 -36.56
N ALA A 350 22.24 5.05 -37.69
CA ALA A 350 21.58 4.71 -38.94
C ALA A 350 22.08 3.38 -39.53
N CYS A 351 23.40 3.15 -39.54
CA CYS A 351 24.00 1.87 -39.94
C CYS A 351 23.53 0.70 -39.07
N TYR A 352 23.34 0.92 -37.76
CA TYR A 352 22.77 -0.08 -36.85
C TYR A 352 21.30 -0.36 -37.17
N ALA A 353 20.48 0.68 -37.28
CA ALA A 353 19.05 0.54 -37.60
C ALA A 353 18.82 -0.16 -38.96
N PHE A 354 19.65 0.15 -39.96
CA PHE A 354 19.62 -0.50 -41.27
C PHE A 354 20.02 -1.98 -41.22
N GLN A 355 20.93 -2.38 -40.32
CA GLN A 355 21.21 -3.81 -40.08
C GLN A 355 20.07 -4.49 -39.31
N ALA A 356 19.51 -3.88 -38.27
CA ALA A 356 18.37 -4.44 -37.52
C ALA A 356 17.16 -4.71 -38.44
N LEU A 357 16.86 -3.77 -39.35
CA LEU A 357 15.79 -3.92 -40.35
C LEU A 357 15.96 -5.16 -41.24
N GLN A 358 17.20 -5.58 -41.55
CA GLN A 358 17.46 -6.79 -42.35
C GLN A 358 17.16 -8.12 -41.60
N TYR A 359 16.89 -8.08 -40.30
CA TYR A 359 16.51 -9.26 -39.51
C TYR A 359 15.01 -9.37 -39.23
N VAL A 360 14.22 -8.33 -39.51
CA VAL A 360 12.76 -8.39 -39.55
C VAL A 360 12.31 -8.77 -40.97
N PRO A 361 11.56 -9.88 -41.16
CA PRO A 361 11.06 -10.27 -42.47
C PRO A 361 9.88 -9.38 -42.91
N ASP A 362 9.81 -9.11 -44.21
CA ASP A 362 8.75 -8.37 -44.88
C ASP A 362 7.62 -9.28 -45.41
N ASP A 363 6.51 -8.67 -45.84
CA ASP A 363 5.34 -9.34 -46.43
C ASP A 363 5.53 -9.79 -47.90
N GLU A 364 6.70 -9.54 -48.49
CA GLU A 364 6.99 -9.88 -49.89
C GLU A 364 7.39 -11.36 -50.05
N THR A 365 6.72 -12.07 -50.96
CA THR A 365 7.11 -13.44 -51.31
C THR A 365 8.40 -13.46 -52.14
N VAL A 366 9.23 -14.49 -51.95
CA VAL A 366 10.48 -14.71 -52.70
C VAL A 366 10.30 -14.59 -54.23
N LEU A 367 9.11 -14.89 -54.75
CA LEU A 367 8.78 -14.77 -56.17
C LEU A 367 8.64 -13.30 -56.63
N GLN A 368 8.04 -12.44 -55.79
CA GLN A 368 7.91 -11.00 -56.05
C GLN A 368 9.29 -10.31 -56.05
N THR A 369 10.18 -10.69 -55.14
CA THR A 369 11.57 -10.20 -55.11
C THR A 369 12.29 -10.49 -56.43
N VAL A 370 12.16 -11.71 -56.95
CA VAL A 370 12.75 -12.11 -58.26
C VAL A 370 12.12 -11.32 -59.42
N LEU A 371 10.80 -11.09 -59.40
CA LEU A 371 10.11 -10.30 -60.43
C LEU A 371 10.55 -8.83 -60.45
N ARG A 372 10.92 -8.26 -59.30
CA ARG A 372 11.38 -6.86 -59.20
C ARG A 372 12.81 -6.63 -59.70
N HIS A 373 13.65 -7.67 -59.71
CA HIS A 373 15.06 -7.58 -60.15
C HIS A 373 15.32 -8.13 -61.57
N SER A 374 14.29 -8.56 -62.32
CA SER A 374 14.47 -9.34 -63.57
C SER A 374 14.33 -8.56 -64.89
N THR A 375 14.35 -7.23 -64.88
CA THR A 375 14.40 -6.39 -66.10
C THR A 375 15.83 -6.14 -66.60
N GLY A 376 16.57 -7.20 -66.97
CA GLY A 376 17.92 -7.06 -67.54
C GLY A 376 18.74 -8.35 -67.67
N VAL A 377 18.61 -9.03 -68.82
CA VAL A 377 19.49 -10.06 -69.44
C VAL A 377 20.68 -10.63 -68.62
N VAL A 378 20.59 -11.95 -68.32
CA VAL A 378 21.65 -13.02 -68.37
C VAL A 378 23.12 -12.52 -68.30
N ASP A 379 23.93 -12.84 -67.29
CA ASP A 379 24.22 -14.17 -66.72
C ASP A 379 24.74 -14.10 -65.26
N GLY A 380 24.82 -15.25 -64.56
CA GLY A 380 25.68 -15.41 -63.37
C GLY A 380 25.05 -15.29 -61.98
N LEU A 381 24.93 -16.44 -61.29
CA LEU A 381 24.85 -16.62 -59.82
C LEU A 381 23.71 -15.89 -59.06
N VAL A 382 22.55 -16.56 -58.95
CA VAL A 382 21.44 -16.15 -58.07
C VAL A 382 21.83 -16.27 -56.58
N LYS A 383 22.03 -15.14 -55.90
CA LYS A 383 22.13 -15.08 -54.43
C LYS A 383 20.73 -15.06 -53.81
N VAL A 384 20.20 -16.24 -53.51
CA VAL A 384 18.97 -16.39 -52.71
C VAL A 384 19.19 -15.77 -51.33
N THR A 385 18.29 -14.88 -50.91
CA THR A 385 18.22 -14.32 -49.55
C THR A 385 17.77 -15.38 -48.54
N ALA A 386 18.66 -16.33 -48.24
CA ALA A 386 18.41 -17.34 -47.23
C ALA A 386 18.09 -16.66 -45.88
N VAL A 387 16.91 -16.98 -45.32
CA VAL A 387 16.43 -16.39 -44.06
C VAL A 387 17.27 -16.92 -42.89
N MET A 388 18.44 -16.33 -42.69
CA MET A 388 19.27 -16.55 -41.51
C MET A 388 18.52 -16.02 -40.29
N LYS A 389 17.98 -16.96 -39.52
CA LYS A 389 17.43 -16.74 -38.18
C LYS A 389 18.56 -16.27 -37.27
N LEU A 390 18.27 -15.31 -36.40
CA LEU A 390 19.21 -14.88 -35.38
C LEU A 390 19.31 -15.98 -34.31
N ASP A 391 20.42 -16.73 -34.31
CA ASP A 391 20.71 -17.73 -33.27
C ASP A 391 21.87 -17.26 -32.39
N LEU A 392 21.51 -16.51 -31.34
CA LEU A 392 22.47 -16.02 -30.34
C LEU A 392 23.06 -17.17 -29.51
N GLY A 393 22.34 -18.30 -29.38
CA GLY A 393 22.82 -19.48 -28.67
C GLY A 393 24.01 -20.11 -29.39
N ALA A 394 23.89 -20.31 -30.71
CA ALA A 394 24.97 -20.84 -31.55
C ALA A 394 26.23 -19.94 -31.55
N VAL A 395 26.06 -18.61 -31.45
CA VAL A 395 27.19 -17.66 -31.35
C VAL A 395 27.93 -17.81 -30.01
N LEU A 396 27.19 -17.90 -28.90
CA LEU A 396 27.78 -18.10 -27.56
C LEU A 396 28.41 -19.50 -27.42
N GLU A 397 27.77 -20.54 -27.97
CA GLU A 397 28.32 -21.90 -28.00
C GLU A 397 29.60 -21.97 -28.86
N GLY A 398 29.67 -21.20 -29.95
CA GLY A 398 30.86 -21.05 -30.79
C GLY A 398 32.04 -20.43 -30.04
N LEU A 399 31.82 -19.38 -29.24
CA LEU A 399 32.84 -18.80 -28.36
C LEU A 399 33.29 -19.80 -27.28
N GLY A 400 32.35 -20.53 -26.66
CA GLY A 400 32.68 -21.58 -25.68
C GLY A 400 33.51 -22.74 -26.26
N LYS A 401 33.37 -23.05 -27.55
CA LYS A 401 34.14 -24.11 -28.23
C LYS A 401 35.62 -23.75 -28.41
N LEU A 402 35.99 -22.47 -28.52
CA LEU A 402 37.41 -22.06 -28.64
C LEU A 402 38.25 -22.51 -27.43
N GLN A 403 37.65 -22.55 -26.23
CA GLN A 403 38.32 -22.99 -25.00
C GLN A 403 38.79 -24.46 -25.05
N LYS A 404 38.19 -25.32 -25.91
CA LYS A 404 38.55 -26.74 -26.06
C LYS A 404 39.59 -27.01 -27.15
N VAL A 405 39.94 -26.02 -27.98
CA VAL A 405 40.81 -26.23 -29.16
C VAL A 405 42.31 -26.11 -28.82
N LEU A 406 42.65 -25.64 -27.61
CA LEU A 406 44.05 -25.38 -27.21
C LEU A 406 44.87 -26.65 -26.91
N GLU A 407 44.26 -27.84 -26.83
CA GLU A 407 44.91 -29.08 -26.33
C GLU A 407 45.03 -30.25 -27.33
N SER A 408 44.63 -30.14 -28.60
CA SER A 408 44.68 -31.30 -29.54
C SER A 408 45.15 -30.99 -30.96
N THR A 409 45.61 -32.03 -31.65
CA THR A 409 46.58 -31.95 -32.76
C THR A 409 45.99 -31.90 -34.17
N ALA A 410 46.50 -30.96 -34.97
CA ALA A 410 46.71 -31.01 -36.43
C ALA A 410 45.52 -31.21 -37.40
N GLU A 411 44.60 -32.15 -37.19
CA GLU A 411 43.63 -32.57 -38.25
C GLU A 411 42.31 -31.76 -38.28
N VAL A 412 42.02 -30.94 -37.27
CA VAL A 412 40.80 -30.09 -37.24
C VAL A 412 40.95 -28.80 -38.07
N ALA A 413 42.11 -28.60 -38.70
CA ALA A 413 42.50 -27.34 -39.35
C ALA A 413 41.63 -26.93 -40.57
N GLU A 414 41.02 -27.87 -41.30
CA GLU A 414 40.17 -27.52 -42.45
C GLU A 414 38.77 -27.02 -42.03
N ILE A 415 38.07 -27.77 -41.17
CA ILE A 415 36.68 -27.46 -40.79
C ILE A 415 36.61 -26.11 -40.05
N ALA A 416 37.59 -25.81 -39.21
CA ALA A 416 37.71 -24.49 -38.56
C ALA A 416 37.97 -23.36 -39.57
N ARG A 417 38.76 -23.62 -40.63
CA ARG A 417 39.10 -22.64 -41.66
C ARG A 417 37.92 -22.36 -42.60
N GLU A 418 37.13 -23.37 -42.94
CA GLU A 418 35.97 -23.22 -43.82
C GLU A 418 34.83 -22.45 -43.13
N GLY A 419 34.54 -22.75 -41.86
CA GLY A 419 33.62 -21.96 -41.05
C GLY A 419 34.08 -20.50 -40.89
N ALA A 420 35.35 -20.29 -40.53
CA ALA A 420 35.93 -18.95 -40.38
C ALA A 420 35.98 -18.16 -41.71
N SER A 421 36.11 -18.83 -42.86
CA SER A 421 36.16 -18.17 -44.18
C SER A 421 34.93 -17.29 -44.44
N THR A 422 33.75 -17.69 -43.93
CA THR A 422 32.51 -16.90 -44.08
C THR A 422 32.48 -15.61 -43.25
N LEU A 423 33.41 -15.43 -42.31
CA LEU A 423 33.50 -14.28 -41.39
C LEU A 423 34.68 -13.33 -41.72
N ILE A 424 35.63 -13.75 -42.55
CA ILE A 424 36.93 -13.06 -42.72
C ILE A 424 36.93 -12.00 -43.86
N GLU A 425 36.00 -12.05 -44.81
CA GLU A 425 35.92 -11.14 -45.97
C GLU A 425 35.38 -9.71 -45.67
N SER A 426 35.87 -9.05 -44.62
CA SER A 426 35.50 -7.65 -44.30
C SER A 426 36.70 -6.71 -44.07
N GLY A 427 37.93 -7.23 -43.97
CA GLY A 427 39.09 -6.49 -43.47
C GLY A 427 39.73 -5.43 -44.39
N ARG A 428 39.19 -5.11 -45.57
CA ARG A 428 39.70 -4.05 -46.47
C ARG A 428 38.59 -3.34 -47.21
N GLY A 429 38.60 -2.00 -47.20
CA GLY A 429 37.70 -1.15 -48.00
C GLY A 429 36.34 -0.86 -47.35
N THR A 430 36.31 -0.51 -46.05
CA THR A 430 35.04 -0.21 -45.33
C THR A 430 34.28 0.99 -45.91
N LEU A 431 34.97 2.03 -46.40
CA LEU A 431 34.31 3.21 -46.99
C LEU A 431 33.72 2.93 -48.38
N ASP A 432 34.38 2.11 -49.19
CA ASP A 432 33.90 1.72 -50.53
C ASP A 432 32.82 0.62 -50.43
N SER A 433 32.94 -0.28 -49.45
CA SER A 433 31.94 -1.30 -49.10
C SER A 433 30.59 -0.73 -48.62
N LEU A 434 30.55 0.55 -48.22
CA LEU A 434 29.30 1.27 -47.99
C LEU A 434 28.64 1.60 -49.35
N LYS A 435 29.37 2.24 -50.26
CA LYS A 435 28.86 2.67 -51.58
C LYS A 435 28.32 1.53 -52.44
N GLU A 436 28.95 0.35 -52.41
CA GLU A 436 28.45 -0.84 -53.13
C GLU A 436 27.40 -1.66 -52.34
N GLY A 437 27.07 -1.27 -51.10
CA GLY A 437 26.39 -2.13 -50.13
C GLY A 437 24.85 -2.05 -50.09
N TYR A 438 24.27 -0.87 -50.36
CA TYR A 438 22.91 -0.52 -49.92
C TYR A 438 21.75 -1.33 -50.53
N GLY A 439 21.96 -2.04 -51.65
CA GLY A 439 20.93 -2.87 -52.29
C GLY A 439 21.02 -4.38 -52.04
N SER A 440 21.99 -4.86 -51.26
CA SER A 440 22.44 -6.27 -51.32
C SER A 440 21.86 -7.26 -50.29
N GLY A 441 21.13 -6.78 -49.28
CA GLY A 441 20.59 -7.62 -48.19
C GLY A 441 21.63 -8.40 -47.36
N LYS A 442 22.93 -8.08 -47.48
CA LYS A 442 24.03 -8.87 -46.89
C LYS A 442 24.20 -8.55 -45.40
N LYS A 443 23.47 -9.30 -44.57
CA LYS A 443 23.60 -9.40 -43.10
C LYS A 443 25.07 -9.43 -42.65
N ARG A 444 25.45 -8.58 -41.69
CA ARG A 444 26.85 -8.39 -41.25
C ARG A 444 27.11 -9.02 -39.87
N PRO A 445 28.25 -9.73 -39.67
CA PRO A 445 28.58 -10.36 -38.39
C PRO A 445 28.69 -9.40 -37.19
N TRP A 446 29.12 -8.16 -37.40
CA TRP A 446 29.32 -7.19 -36.32
C TRP A 446 28.02 -6.86 -35.58
N TYR A 447 26.88 -6.76 -36.29
CA TYR A 447 25.58 -6.47 -35.70
C TYR A 447 25.17 -7.59 -34.73
N VAL A 448 25.30 -8.86 -35.15
CA VAL A 448 25.01 -10.02 -34.31
C VAL A 448 25.91 -10.06 -33.07
N ALA A 449 27.18 -9.70 -33.20
CA ALA A 449 28.12 -9.64 -32.08
C ALA A 449 27.78 -8.52 -31.08
N VAL A 450 27.37 -7.33 -31.54
CA VAL A 450 26.90 -6.24 -30.66
C VAL A 450 25.55 -6.59 -30.01
N ARG A 451 24.64 -7.29 -30.72
CA ARG A 451 23.40 -7.84 -30.14
C ARG A 451 23.69 -8.84 -29.03
N ALA A 452 24.62 -9.78 -29.25
CA ALA A 452 25.06 -10.74 -28.22
C ALA A 452 25.71 -10.03 -27.01
N ALA A 453 26.53 -9.01 -27.24
CA ALA A 453 27.12 -8.19 -26.17
C ALA A 453 26.03 -7.51 -25.30
N ASN A 454 25.00 -6.94 -25.93
CA ASN A 454 23.86 -6.34 -25.22
C ASN A 454 23.09 -7.37 -24.36
N VAL A 455 22.91 -8.60 -24.85
CA VAL A 455 22.24 -9.68 -24.10
C VAL A 455 23.09 -10.15 -22.92
N LEU A 456 24.40 -10.32 -23.10
CA LEU A 456 25.32 -10.68 -22.00
C LEU A 456 25.36 -9.61 -20.90
N ALA A 457 25.36 -8.33 -21.28
CA ALA A 457 25.26 -7.21 -20.34
C ALA A 457 23.93 -7.25 -19.57
N GLN A 458 22.80 -7.44 -20.24
CA GLN A 458 21.47 -7.55 -19.60
C GLN A 458 21.35 -8.76 -18.67
N ALA A 459 22.06 -9.86 -18.97
CA ALA A 459 22.14 -11.05 -18.12
C ALA A 459 23.14 -10.95 -16.95
N GLY A 460 23.94 -9.87 -16.86
CA GLY A 460 25.02 -9.74 -15.86
C GLY A 460 26.24 -10.63 -16.14
N GLN A 461 26.35 -11.21 -17.35
CA GLN A 461 27.46 -12.05 -17.79
C GLN A 461 28.67 -11.23 -18.27
N LEU A 462 29.17 -10.37 -17.37
CA LEU A 462 30.22 -9.38 -17.67
C LEU A 462 31.58 -10.02 -18.05
N GLN A 463 31.89 -11.21 -17.52
CA GLN A 463 33.10 -11.96 -17.89
C GLN A 463 33.02 -12.49 -19.33
N ASP A 464 31.84 -13.02 -19.73
CA ASP A 464 31.61 -13.51 -21.08
C ASP A 464 31.51 -12.35 -22.09
N LEU A 465 30.96 -11.20 -21.67
CA LEU A 465 31.00 -9.94 -22.40
C LEU A 465 32.44 -9.50 -22.69
N ASN A 466 33.33 -9.52 -21.68
CA ASN A 466 34.73 -9.15 -21.89
C ASN A 466 35.42 -10.08 -22.89
N ARG A 467 35.18 -11.40 -22.78
CA ARG A 467 35.70 -12.38 -23.74
C ARG A 467 35.23 -12.07 -25.17
N LEU A 468 33.94 -11.78 -25.36
CA LEU A 468 33.37 -11.43 -26.66
C LEU A 468 34.03 -10.17 -27.25
N ILE A 469 34.23 -9.11 -26.46
CA ILE A 469 34.87 -7.86 -26.89
C ILE A 469 36.30 -8.09 -27.40
N CYS A 470 37.07 -8.93 -26.71
CA CYS A 470 38.48 -9.21 -27.00
C CYS A 470 38.68 -10.24 -28.12
N GLU A 471 37.80 -11.24 -28.24
CA GLU A 471 38.02 -12.42 -29.09
C GLU A 471 37.18 -12.42 -30.38
N ALA A 472 36.15 -11.58 -30.50
CA ALA A 472 35.26 -11.55 -31.68
C ALA A 472 36.04 -11.47 -33.02
N PRO A 473 35.67 -12.28 -34.04
CA PRO A 473 36.28 -12.19 -35.38
C PRO A 473 36.14 -10.81 -36.03
N CYS A 474 35.08 -10.07 -35.69
CA CYS A 474 34.81 -8.71 -36.14
C CYS A 474 35.39 -7.63 -35.22
N ARG A 475 36.31 -7.93 -34.29
CA ARG A 475 36.88 -6.92 -33.36
C ARG A 475 37.56 -5.72 -34.02
N SER A 476 37.95 -5.85 -35.29
CA SER A 476 38.55 -4.78 -36.12
C SER A 476 37.54 -4.11 -37.07
N ASP A 477 36.25 -4.45 -37.00
CA ASP A 477 35.18 -3.76 -37.73
C ASP A 477 34.81 -2.47 -37.00
N LEU A 478 34.86 -1.34 -37.71
CA LEU A 478 34.53 -0.02 -37.17
C LEU A 478 33.16 0.01 -36.46
N LEU A 479 32.15 -0.68 -37.02
CA LEU A 479 30.78 -0.67 -36.50
C LEU A 479 30.59 -1.64 -35.33
N PHE A 480 31.44 -2.66 -35.20
CA PHE A 480 31.56 -3.43 -33.95
C PHE A 480 32.13 -2.56 -32.84
N GLN A 481 33.24 -1.87 -33.11
CA GLN A 481 33.96 -1.08 -32.11
C GLN A 481 33.09 0.04 -31.53
N TRP A 482 32.39 0.78 -32.38
CA TRP A 482 31.43 1.80 -31.93
C TRP A 482 30.32 1.23 -31.03
N GLY A 483 29.75 0.07 -31.37
CA GLY A 483 28.70 -0.57 -30.57
C GLY A 483 29.18 -1.03 -29.19
N ILE A 484 30.41 -1.51 -29.09
CA ILE A 484 31.03 -1.86 -27.80
C ILE A 484 31.35 -0.61 -26.97
N CYS A 485 31.88 0.45 -27.58
CA CYS A 485 32.14 1.72 -26.89
C CYS A 485 30.85 2.35 -26.35
N GLN A 486 29.74 2.28 -27.12
CA GLN A 486 28.42 2.70 -26.65
C GLN A 486 27.95 1.84 -25.47
N LEU A 487 28.02 0.50 -25.57
CA LEU A 487 27.57 -0.41 -24.51
C LEU A 487 28.33 -0.21 -23.20
N LEU A 488 29.66 -0.07 -23.24
CA LEU A 488 30.46 0.20 -22.04
C LEU A 488 30.19 1.59 -21.46
N GLY A 489 29.93 2.59 -22.32
CA GLY A 489 29.46 3.91 -21.91
C GLY A 489 28.09 3.87 -21.23
N GLU A 490 27.12 3.11 -21.78
CA GLU A 490 25.81 2.90 -21.18
C GLU A 490 25.93 2.21 -19.81
N ILE A 491 26.71 1.11 -19.69
CA ILE A 491 26.97 0.41 -18.42
C ILE A 491 27.61 1.32 -17.37
N ALA A 492 28.66 2.07 -17.73
CA ALA A 492 29.32 3.00 -16.79
C ALA A 492 28.39 4.16 -16.37
N SER A 493 27.48 4.57 -17.26
CA SER A 493 26.54 5.68 -17.00
C SER A 493 25.33 5.30 -16.13
N ASP A 494 24.92 4.04 -16.07
CA ASP A 494 23.66 3.65 -15.42
C ASP A 494 23.82 3.30 -13.92
N ASP A 495 23.06 3.99 -13.07
CA ASP A 495 23.10 3.84 -11.60
C ASP A 495 22.44 2.55 -11.07
N THR A 496 21.95 1.67 -11.96
CA THR A 496 21.47 0.32 -11.62
C THR A 496 22.62 -0.66 -11.33
N TRP A 497 23.83 -0.34 -11.77
CA TRP A 497 25.03 -1.14 -11.57
C TRP A 497 25.82 -0.67 -10.35
N ASP A 498 26.40 -1.62 -9.63
CA ASP A 498 27.34 -1.32 -8.55
C ASP A 498 28.48 -0.42 -9.04
N THR A 499 28.92 0.53 -8.21
CA THR A 499 30.01 1.47 -8.55
C THR A 499 31.28 0.74 -9.04
N ALA A 500 31.57 -0.46 -8.51
CA ALA A 500 32.67 -1.31 -8.96
C ALA A 500 32.52 -1.79 -10.42
N VAL A 501 31.31 -2.20 -10.84
CA VAL A 501 31.02 -2.60 -12.24
C VAL A 501 31.14 -1.40 -13.17
N ARG A 502 30.62 -0.24 -12.75
CA ARG A 502 30.73 1.02 -13.51
C ARG A 502 32.20 1.46 -13.67
N GLN A 503 33.03 1.26 -12.64
CA GLN A 503 34.48 1.50 -12.71
C GLN A 503 35.20 0.49 -13.61
N GLN A 504 34.83 -0.79 -13.60
CA GLN A 504 35.40 -1.82 -14.50
C GLN A 504 35.05 -1.55 -15.98
N ALA A 505 33.83 -1.11 -16.27
CA ALA A 505 33.44 -0.69 -17.63
C ALA A 505 34.27 0.51 -18.13
N LEU A 506 34.57 1.46 -17.23
CA LEU A 506 35.43 2.62 -17.50
C LEU A 506 36.92 2.22 -17.65
N GLU A 507 37.43 1.29 -16.84
CA GLU A 507 38.79 0.73 -16.96
C GLU A 507 38.95 0.02 -18.32
N LEU A 508 37.97 -0.78 -18.73
CA LEU A 508 37.97 -1.46 -20.02
C LEU A 508 37.98 -0.46 -21.20
N LEU A 509 37.22 0.64 -21.13
CA LEU A 509 37.31 1.71 -22.14
C LEU A 509 38.74 2.29 -22.25
N GLY A 510 39.45 2.42 -21.13
CA GLY A 510 40.87 2.83 -21.10
C GLY A 510 41.81 1.83 -21.78
N GLU A 511 41.69 0.55 -21.43
CA GLU A 511 42.48 -0.55 -22.03
C GLU A 511 42.24 -0.66 -23.55
N LEU A 512 40.99 -0.51 -24.01
CA LEU A 512 40.63 -0.54 -25.44
C LEU A 512 41.27 0.61 -26.24
N TYR A 513 41.44 1.79 -25.64
CA TYR A 513 42.11 2.94 -26.27
C TYR A 513 43.63 2.72 -26.45
N ILE A 514 44.29 2.12 -25.45
CA ILE A 514 45.74 1.91 -25.42
C ILE A 514 46.16 0.72 -26.32
N SER A 515 45.28 -0.28 -26.49
CA SER A 515 45.59 -1.48 -27.29
C SER A 515 45.50 -1.29 -28.81
N GLU A 516 45.98 -2.30 -29.56
CA GLU A 516 45.76 -2.43 -31.01
C GLU A 516 44.29 -2.72 -31.41
N TRP A 517 43.34 -2.64 -30.47
CA TRP A 517 41.91 -2.75 -30.77
C TRP A 517 41.42 -1.46 -31.45
N ALA A 518 41.63 -0.29 -30.84
CA ALA A 518 41.19 1.01 -31.38
C ALA A 518 42.10 1.54 -32.50
N GLN A 519 42.17 0.83 -33.63
CA GLN A 519 43.04 1.17 -34.78
C GLN A 519 42.62 2.42 -35.54
N HIS A 520 41.36 2.84 -35.42
CA HIS A 520 40.82 4.01 -36.10
C HIS A 520 40.77 5.22 -35.17
N GLU A 521 41.31 6.35 -35.63
CA GLU A 521 41.35 7.59 -34.84
C GLU A 521 39.96 8.10 -34.45
N ASN A 522 38.95 7.85 -35.28
CA ASN A 522 37.54 8.13 -34.97
C ASN A 522 37.03 7.34 -33.75
N VAL A 523 37.52 6.11 -33.54
CA VAL A 523 37.16 5.26 -32.39
C VAL A 523 37.89 5.72 -31.14
N ARG A 524 39.20 6.05 -31.24
CA ARG A 524 39.94 6.68 -30.13
C ARG A 524 39.30 7.98 -29.67
N THR A 525 38.90 8.83 -30.62
CA THR A 525 38.15 10.06 -30.37
C THR A 525 36.82 9.78 -29.66
N TYR A 526 36.05 8.77 -30.10
CA TYR A 526 34.79 8.40 -29.46
C TYR A 526 34.99 7.84 -28.04
N ILE A 527 36.02 7.02 -27.79
CA ILE A 527 36.36 6.54 -26.44
C ILE A 527 36.69 7.72 -25.53
N LEU A 528 37.54 8.66 -25.97
CA LEU A 528 37.87 9.86 -25.20
C LEU A 528 36.63 10.73 -24.91
N HIS A 529 35.71 10.88 -25.87
CA HIS A 529 34.44 11.59 -25.65
C HIS A 529 33.54 10.88 -24.64
N THR A 530 33.46 9.54 -24.71
CA THR A 530 32.66 8.73 -23.77
C THR A 530 33.22 8.87 -22.34
N ILE A 531 34.54 8.79 -22.18
CA ILE A 531 35.21 9.01 -20.88
C ILE A 531 34.97 10.45 -20.39
N ASP A 532 35.13 11.47 -21.24
CA ASP A 532 34.90 12.88 -20.91
C ASP A 532 33.46 13.13 -20.41
N GLN A 533 32.45 12.56 -21.08
CA GLN A 533 31.04 12.61 -20.63
C GLN A 533 30.80 11.91 -19.29
N LEU A 534 31.43 10.77 -19.02
CA LEU A 534 31.38 10.11 -17.70
C LEU A 534 32.00 11.00 -16.59
N GLY A 535 32.93 11.90 -16.94
CA GLY A 535 33.55 12.87 -16.05
C GLY A 535 32.67 14.07 -15.67
N ILE A 536 31.42 14.12 -16.17
CA ILE A 536 30.42 15.17 -15.94
C ILE A 536 29.22 14.62 -15.12
N LEU A 537 29.18 13.31 -14.84
CA LEU A 537 28.12 12.67 -14.05
C LEU A 537 28.06 13.16 -12.60
N LYS A 538 26.88 12.97 -11.97
CA LYS A 538 26.62 13.32 -10.55
C LYS A 538 27.31 12.36 -9.56
N ASP A 539 27.61 11.13 -9.98
CA ASP A 539 28.34 10.15 -9.17
C ASP A 539 29.81 10.58 -9.05
N GLN A 540 30.23 10.94 -7.83
CA GLN A 540 31.58 11.43 -7.56
C GLN A 540 32.67 10.39 -7.85
N ALA A 541 32.41 9.10 -7.58
CA ALA A 541 33.41 8.04 -7.75
C ALA A 541 33.69 7.80 -9.25
N ILE A 542 32.63 7.71 -10.07
CA ILE A 542 32.78 7.54 -11.53
C ILE A 542 33.38 8.81 -12.16
N CYS A 543 32.95 9.98 -11.70
CA CYS A 543 33.49 11.28 -12.11
C CYS A 543 35.00 11.39 -11.83
N GLU A 544 35.48 11.02 -10.65
CA GLU A 544 36.89 11.09 -10.28
C GLU A 544 37.74 10.03 -10.99
N SER A 545 37.24 8.79 -11.12
CA SER A 545 37.88 7.75 -11.93
C SER A 545 38.02 8.18 -13.39
N SER A 546 36.96 8.75 -14.00
CA SER A 546 36.99 9.24 -15.38
C SER A 546 38.01 10.37 -15.55
N ARG A 547 37.95 11.40 -14.69
CA ARG A 547 38.88 12.54 -14.76
C ARG A 547 40.34 12.14 -14.54
N THR A 548 40.59 11.05 -13.83
CA THR A 548 41.93 10.48 -13.64
C THR A 548 42.38 9.73 -14.89
N LEU A 549 41.54 8.84 -15.42
CA LEU A 549 41.81 8.11 -16.68
C LEU A 549 42.04 9.07 -17.85
N LEU A 550 41.17 10.08 -18.01
CA LEU A 550 41.24 11.07 -19.09
C LEU A 550 42.53 11.91 -19.06
N LYS A 551 43.06 12.21 -17.87
CA LYS A 551 44.37 12.87 -17.70
C LYS A 551 45.52 11.96 -18.13
N ASN A 552 45.43 10.66 -17.84
CA ASN A 552 46.45 9.68 -18.21
C ASN A 552 46.46 9.37 -19.72
N LEU A 553 45.32 9.51 -20.40
CA LEU A 553 45.19 9.22 -21.84
C LEU A 553 45.48 10.41 -22.78
N ARG A 554 45.48 11.66 -22.29
CA ARG A 554 45.66 12.87 -23.10
C ARG A 554 47.09 13.42 -23.02
N HIS A 555 47.92 13.09 -24.02
CA HIS A 555 49.08 13.91 -24.38
C HIS A 555 48.69 14.90 -25.49
N GLU A 556 48.92 16.19 -25.24
CA GLU A 556 48.61 17.34 -26.11
C GLU A 556 47.12 17.61 -26.42
N GLN A 557 46.85 18.68 -27.16
CA GLN A 557 45.58 19.43 -27.12
C GLN A 557 44.62 19.08 -28.28
N ALA A 558 43.38 18.74 -27.93
CA ALA A 558 42.22 18.70 -28.83
C ALA A 558 41.05 19.53 -28.23
N PRO A 559 40.16 20.11 -29.04
CA PRO A 559 39.38 21.28 -28.63
C PRO A 559 38.17 20.95 -27.75
N ALA A 560 37.86 21.88 -26.83
CA ALA A 560 36.62 21.89 -26.07
C ALA A 560 35.42 22.26 -26.96
N THR A 561 34.91 21.30 -27.74
CA THR A 561 33.65 21.44 -28.50
C THR A 561 32.57 20.58 -27.86
N GLY A 562 31.75 21.19 -26.98
CA GLY A 562 30.61 20.52 -26.37
C GLY A 562 29.64 19.98 -27.43
N ARG A 563 29.30 18.70 -27.34
CA ARG A 563 28.52 17.97 -28.35
C ARG A 563 27.51 16.98 -27.71
N PRO A 564 26.43 16.61 -28.43
CA PRO A 564 25.10 16.92 -27.89
C PRO A 564 24.21 15.71 -27.55
N TYR A 565 24.76 14.49 -27.52
CA TYR A 565 24.00 13.27 -27.24
C TYR A 565 24.35 12.74 -25.83
N PRO A 566 23.37 12.43 -24.96
CA PRO A 566 23.63 11.83 -23.66
C PRO A 566 23.95 10.34 -23.78
N LEU A 567 24.87 9.82 -22.94
CA LEU A 567 25.13 8.38 -22.84
C LEU A 567 23.91 7.60 -22.30
N ARG A 568 23.15 8.20 -21.39
CA ARG A 568 22.04 7.51 -20.72
C ARG A 568 20.79 7.49 -21.61
N ASN A 569 20.67 6.43 -22.39
CA ASN A 569 19.54 6.17 -23.29
C ASN A 569 18.37 5.45 -22.60
N ARG A 570 18.17 5.67 -21.30
CA ARG A 570 17.11 5.08 -20.46
C ARG A 570 16.78 6.07 -19.34
N LEU A 571 15.50 6.23 -19.00
CA LEU A 571 15.07 6.98 -17.83
C LEU A 571 15.69 6.37 -16.56
N ALA A 572 16.20 7.23 -15.69
CA ALA A 572 16.73 6.85 -14.39
C ALA A 572 15.62 6.32 -13.48
N LEU A 573 15.98 5.65 -12.37
CA LEU A 573 14.97 5.30 -11.38
C LEU A 573 14.32 6.56 -10.78
N PRO A 574 13.00 6.52 -10.53
CA PRO A 574 12.27 7.65 -9.95
C PRO A 574 12.78 7.93 -8.52
N THR A 575 13.47 9.06 -8.34
CA THR A 575 14.01 9.51 -7.04
C THR A 575 12.93 10.00 -6.06
N SER A 576 11.68 10.07 -6.53
CA SER A 576 10.48 10.32 -5.76
C SER A 576 9.31 9.63 -6.46
N SER A 577 8.21 9.34 -5.76
CA SER A 577 7.05 8.64 -6.33
C SER A 577 5.77 9.49 -6.29
N PRO A 578 5.69 10.57 -7.10
CA PRO A 578 4.51 11.46 -7.14
C PRO A 578 3.20 10.75 -7.49
N ILE A 579 3.17 9.79 -8.43
CA ILE A 579 1.96 9.06 -8.81
C ILE A 579 1.53 8.15 -7.66
N LEU A 580 2.44 7.35 -7.09
CA LEU A 580 2.12 6.54 -5.90
C LEU A 580 1.65 7.42 -4.72
N THR A 581 2.19 8.64 -4.61
CA THR A 581 1.75 9.64 -3.62
C THR A 581 0.37 10.24 -3.93
N ARG A 582 -0.06 10.32 -5.19
CA ARG A 582 -1.45 10.62 -5.58
C ARG A 582 -2.37 9.45 -5.26
N VAL A 583 -2.02 8.24 -5.69
CA VAL A 583 -2.79 7.01 -5.43
C VAL A 583 -2.99 6.75 -3.94
N HIS A 584 -2.00 7.02 -3.08
CA HIS A 584 -2.15 6.91 -1.62
C HIS A 584 -3.11 7.93 -0.98
N LYS A 585 -3.59 8.94 -1.72
CA LYS A 585 -4.70 9.81 -1.29
C LYS A 585 -6.07 9.24 -1.68
N ILE A 586 -6.09 8.18 -2.50
CA ILE A 586 -7.28 7.42 -2.85
C ILE A 586 -7.28 6.16 -1.96
N PRO A 587 -8.02 6.15 -0.84
CA PRO A 587 -8.10 4.98 0.03
C PRO A 587 -9.00 3.87 -0.58
N PRO A 588 -8.55 2.59 -0.64
CA PRO A 588 -9.37 1.52 -1.18
C PRO A 588 -10.51 1.16 -0.22
N LEU A 589 -11.78 1.26 -0.67
CA LEU A 589 -12.94 1.08 0.20
C LEU A 589 -12.96 -0.26 0.95
N GLU A 590 -12.76 -1.39 0.26
CA GLU A 590 -12.73 -2.71 0.92
C GLU A 590 -11.54 -2.88 1.87
N TYR A 591 -10.46 -2.13 1.69
CA TYR A 591 -9.32 -2.17 2.61
C TYR A 591 -9.66 -1.47 3.92
N ASP A 592 -10.25 -0.27 3.86
CA ASP A 592 -10.65 0.46 5.06
C ASP A 592 -11.84 -0.21 5.77
N LEU A 593 -12.70 -0.92 5.03
CA LEU A 593 -13.71 -1.82 5.60
C LEU A 593 -13.07 -3.03 6.30
N HIS A 594 -11.99 -3.62 5.78
CA HIS A 594 -11.25 -4.67 6.47
C HIS A 594 -10.54 -4.15 7.73
N GLN A 595 -9.92 -2.97 7.67
CA GLN A 595 -9.34 -2.31 8.85
C GLN A 595 -10.40 -1.98 9.91
N LEU A 596 -11.60 -1.56 9.50
CA LEU A 596 -12.74 -1.37 10.40
C LEU A 596 -13.23 -2.72 10.98
N GLN A 597 -13.32 -3.77 10.16
CA GLN A 597 -13.69 -5.13 10.59
C GLN A 597 -12.74 -5.66 11.66
N VAL A 598 -11.42 -5.63 11.43
CA VAL A 598 -10.40 -6.03 12.40
C VAL A 598 -10.53 -5.21 13.68
N LEU A 599 -10.60 -3.89 13.58
CA LEU A 599 -10.77 -2.98 14.72
C LEU A 599 -12.09 -3.21 15.51
N ARG A 600 -13.13 -3.78 14.89
CA ARG A 600 -14.40 -4.17 15.54
C ARG A 600 -14.39 -5.57 16.13
N LEU A 601 -13.64 -6.50 15.56
CA LEU A 601 -13.45 -7.85 16.11
C LEU A 601 -12.45 -7.85 17.29
N GLU A 602 -11.41 -7.01 17.24
CA GLU A 602 -10.49 -6.74 18.37
C GLU A 602 -11.15 -6.03 19.56
N GLN A 603 -12.28 -5.34 19.35
CA GLN A 603 -13.04 -4.66 20.40
C GLN A 603 -13.77 -5.69 21.28
N ARG A 604 -12.98 -6.28 22.20
CA ARG A 604 -13.29 -7.32 23.20
C ARG A 604 -14.77 -7.74 23.26
N GLN A 605 -14.97 -8.99 22.85
CA GLN A 605 -16.19 -9.75 23.12
C GLN A 605 -16.58 -9.67 24.61
N LEU A 606 -17.88 -9.59 24.87
CA LEU A 606 -18.44 -9.46 26.22
C LEU A 606 -18.12 -10.69 27.06
N ALA A 607 -17.60 -10.49 28.28
CA ALA A 607 -17.19 -11.57 29.18
C ALA A 607 -18.37 -12.47 29.65
N VAL A 608 -19.58 -11.92 29.65
CA VAL A 608 -20.84 -12.65 29.87
C VAL A 608 -21.82 -12.17 28.80
N TYR A 609 -22.45 -13.11 28.08
CA TYR A 609 -23.52 -12.78 27.15
C TYR A 609 -24.57 -13.88 27.15
N ILE A 610 -25.79 -13.49 27.53
CA ILE A 610 -26.98 -14.33 27.48
C ILE A 610 -27.90 -13.76 26.38
N PRO A 611 -28.23 -14.55 25.33
CA PRO A 611 -29.14 -14.11 24.29
C PRO A 611 -30.48 -13.64 24.88
N PRO A 612 -30.94 -12.41 24.59
CA PRO A 612 -32.21 -11.90 25.09
C PRO A 612 -33.39 -12.54 24.35
N MET A 613 -34.42 -12.89 25.12
CA MET A 613 -35.73 -13.26 24.60
C MET A 613 -36.57 -11.99 24.43
N ALA A 614 -37.46 -11.98 23.45
CA ALA A 614 -38.35 -10.86 23.17
C ALA A 614 -39.75 -11.32 22.76
N LYS A 615 -40.74 -10.43 22.94
CA LYS A 615 -42.12 -10.60 22.48
C LYS A 615 -42.46 -9.64 21.34
N SER A 616 -43.53 -9.94 20.61
CA SER A 616 -43.87 -9.32 19.32
C SER A 616 -44.33 -7.86 19.40
N SER A 617 -44.82 -7.39 20.55
CA SER A 617 -45.12 -5.98 20.82
C SER A 617 -45.30 -5.71 22.32
N LEU A 618 -45.42 -4.45 22.74
CA LEU A 618 -45.77 -4.09 24.12
C LEU A 618 -47.05 -4.81 24.63
N LYS A 619 -48.02 -5.03 23.72
CA LYS A 619 -49.32 -5.65 24.02
C LYS A 619 -49.32 -7.19 23.91
N ALA A 620 -48.22 -7.79 23.48
CA ALA A 620 -48.11 -9.25 23.39
C ALA A 620 -48.08 -9.90 24.79
N LYS A 621 -48.55 -11.15 24.88
CA LYS A 621 -48.50 -11.94 26.12
C LYS A 621 -47.07 -12.37 26.42
N ASP A 622 -46.69 -12.41 27.70
CA ASP A 622 -45.32 -12.76 28.10
C ASP A 622 -44.95 -14.24 27.92
N ASN A 623 -45.89 -15.07 27.45
CA ASN A 623 -45.65 -16.45 27.03
C ASN A 623 -45.33 -16.59 25.52
N ASP A 624 -45.50 -15.51 24.72
CA ASP A 624 -45.18 -15.46 23.28
C ASP A 624 -43.75 -14.91 23.09
N LEU A 625 -42.76 -15.71 23.49
CA LEU A 625 -41.34 -15.33 23.50
C LEU A 625 -40.56 -16.01 22.36
N PHE A 626 -39.71 -15.23 21.71
CA PHE A 626 -38.76 -15.69 20.69
C PHE A 626 -37.35 -15.16 20.96
N SER A 627 -36.35 -15.81 20.36
CA SER A 627 -34.96 -15.33 20.34
C SER A 627 -34.86 -14.03 19.55
N LEU A 628 -34.35 -12.96 20.18
CA LEU A 628 -34.22 -11.66 19.51
C LEU A 628 -33.23 -11.71 18.34
N MET A 629 -32.19 -12.55 18.43
CA MET A 629 -31.19 -12.68 17.36
C MET A 629 -31.79 -13.31 16.10
N GLU A 630 -32.46 -14.47 16.24
CA GLU A 630 -33.17 -15.13 15.12
C GLU A 630 -34.20 -14.19 14.48
N LYS A 631 -34.98 -13.47 15.30
CA LYS A 631 -35.95 -12.49 14.82
C LYS A 631 -35.32 -11.32 14.05
N THR A 632 -34.09 -10.96 14.43
CA THR A 632 -33.29 -9.92 13.76
C THR A 632 -32.68 -10.43 12.46
N GLN A 633 -32.17 -11.66 12.42
CA GLN A 633 -31.71 -12.31 11.19
C GLN A 633 -32.85 -12.44 10.16
N VAL A 634 -34.06 -12.85 10.59
CA VAL A 634 -35.27 -12.88 9.75
C VAL A 634 -35.65 -11.49 9.23
N PHE A 635 -35.50 -10.43 10.04
CA PHE A 635 -35.68 -9.05 9.59
C PHE A 635 -34.63 -8.66 8.52
N LEU A 636 -33.35 -8.96 8.77
CA LEU A 636 -32.24 -8.70 7.83
C LEU A 636 -32.36 -9.47 6.52
N ALA A 637 -33.05 -10.62 6.49
CA ALA A 637 -33.36 -11.38 5.27
C ALA A 637 -34.66 -10.96 4.54
N SER A 638 -35.51 -10.10 5.13
CA SER A 638 -36.83 -9.74 4.59
C SER A 638 -36.87 -8.40 3.84
N GLU A 639 -38.00 -8.02 3.22
CA GLU A 639 -38.19 -6.66 2.65
C GLU A 639 -38.34 -5.53 3.69
N ARG A 640 -38.21 -5.83 5.00
CA ARG A 640 -38.34 -4.81 6.06
C ARG A 640 -37.12 -3.90 6.14
N GLN A 641 -37.39 -2.64 6.50
CA GLN A 641 -36.40 -1.56 6.53
C GLN A 641 -36.07 -1.09 7.96
N VAL A 642 -37.07 -1.06 8.86
CA VAL A 642 -36.88 -0.62 10.26
C VAL A 642 -37.28 -1.71 11.24
N MET A 643 -36.42 -1.98 12.22
CA MET A 643 -36.74 -2.78 13.40
C MET A 643 -36.53 -1.96 14.69
N LEU A 644 -37.55 -1.89 15.53
CA LEU A 644 -37.51 -1.21 16.82
C LEU A 644 -37.34 -2.25 17.95
N VAL A 645 -36.24 -2.16 18.68
CA VAL A 645 -35.93 -3.00 19.85
C VAL A 645 -36.22 -2.23 21.12
N LEU A 646 -37.29 -2.63 21.82
CA LEU A 646 -37.75 -2.03 23.05
C LEU A 646 -37.31 -2.82 24.29
N GLY A 647 -37.26 -2.15 25.42
CA GLY A 647 -37.00 -2.75 26.74
C GLY A 647 -36.61 -1.70 27.76
N ASP A 648 -36.65 -2.05 29.03
CA ASP A 648 -36.40 -1.11 30.13
C ASP A 648 -34.93 -0.65 30.22
N SER A 649 -34.66 0.31 31.12
CA SER A 649 -33.31 0.64 31.59
C SER A 649 -32.64 -0.62 32.16
N GLY A 650 -31.45 -0.97 31.69
CA GLY A 650 -30.72 -2.19 32.12
C GLY A 650 -31.11 -3.49 31.42
N ALA A 651 -32.11 -3.50 30.52
CA ALA A 651 -32.61 -4.71 29.84
C ALA A 651 -31.67 -5.32 28.76
N GLY A 652 -30.43 -4.83 28.61
CA GLY A 652 -29.45 -5.39 27.66
C GLY A 652 -29.53 -4.94 26.20
N LYS A 653 -30.30 -3.88 25.88
CA LYS A 653 -30.45 -3.34 24.51
C LYS A 653 -29.10 -3.04 23.81
N SER A 654 -28.23 -2.29 24.48
CA SER A 654 -26.88 -1.96 24.00
C SER A 654 -25.98 -3.19 23.89
N THR A 655 -26.11 -4.12 24.84
CA THR A 655 -25.37 -5.39 24.90
C THR A 655 -25.69 -6.26 23.68
N PHE A 656 -26.98 -6.41 23.34
CA PHE A 656 -27.44 -7.06 22.13
C PHE A 656 -26.91 -6.35 20.87
N SER A 657 -27.02 -5.01 20.82
CA SER A 657 -26.60 -4.21 19.65
C SER A 657 -25.11 -4.34 19.34
N ARG A 658 -24.25 -4.45 20.37
CA ARG A 658 -22.81 -4.73 20.20
C ARG A 658 -22.53 -6.17 19.80
N HIS A 659 -23.25 -7.14 20.35
CA HIS A 659 -23.10 -8.54 19.95
C HIS A 659 -23.55 -8.76 18.50
N LEU A 660 -24.59 -8.04 18.05
CA LEU A 660 -25.03 -8.03 16.66
C LEU A 660 -24.02 -7.36 15.72
N GLU A 661 -23.44 -6.21 16.09
CA GLU A 661 -22.33 -5.60 15.33
C GLU A 661 -21.19 -6.60 15.14
N HIS A 662 -20.76 -7.27 16.21
CA HIS A 662 -19.69 -8.26 16.17
C HIS A 662 -20.05 -9.46 15.27
N HIS A 663 -21.25 -10.06 15.41
CA HIS A 663 -21.72 -11.18 14.59
C HIS A 663 -21.73 -10.83 13.09
N LEU A 664 -22.25 -9.65 12.73
CA LEU A 664 -22.32 -9.22 11.34
C LEU A 664 -20.93 -8.91 10.75
N TRP A 665 -19.97 -8.46 11.56
CA TRP A 665 -18.58 -8.34 11.13
C TRP A 665 -17.85 -9.68 11.02
N THR A 666 -18.21 -10.70 11.83
CA THR A 666 -17.69 -12.08 11.68
C THR A 666 -18.21 -12.74 10.39
N GLU A 667 -19.44 -12.43 9.97
CA GLU A 667 -20.04 -12.95 8.73
C GLU A 667 -19.78 -12.08 7.49
N TYR A 668 -19.17 -10.90 7.64
CA TYR A 668 -18.94 -9.96 6.53
C TYR A 668 -18.06 -10.58 5.43
N LYS A 669 -18.45 -10.31 4.18
CA LYS A 669 -17.73 -10.70 2.96
C LYS A 669 -17.62 -9.48 2.05
N LYS A 670 -16.51 -9.38 1.32
CA LYS A 670 -16.22 -8.34 0.32
C LYS A 670 -17.45 -8.06 -0.56
N GLY A 671 -17.84 -6.80 -0.72
CA GLY A 671 -19.04 -6.36 -1.44
C GLY A 671 -20.37 -6.47 -0.66
N GLY A 672 -20.42 -7.19 0.46
CA GLY A 672 -21.63 -7.42 1.25
C GLY A 672 -22.17 -6.18 1.99
N PRO A 673 -23.31 -6.32 2.71
CA PRO A 673 -23.87 -5.24 3.53
C PRO A 673 -22.92 -4.84 4.68
N ILE A 674 -22.66 -3.55 4.83
CA ILE A 674 -21.69 -3.00 5.79
C ILE A 674 -22.36 -2.78 7.16
N PRO A 675 -21.91 -3.43 8.25
CA PRO A 675 -22.45 -3.19 9.59
C PRO A 675 -21.94 -1.86 10.17
N LEU A 676 -22.84 -0.99 10.65
CA LEU A 676 -22.46 0.32 11.20
C LEU A 676 -23.22 0.62 12.50
N PHE A 677 -22.57 0.37 13.64
CA PHE A 677 -23.09 0.78 14.95
C PHE A 677 -23.00 2.30 15.13
N ILE A 678 -24.08 2.90 15.63
CA ILE A 678 -24.25 4.32 15.90
C ILE A 678 -24.69 4.50 17.37
N ASP A 679 -23.84 5.19 18.14
CA ASP A 679 -24.09 5.61 19.53
C ASP A 679 -24.84 6.96 19.48
N LEU A 680 -26.18 6.93 19.41
CA LEU A 680 -26.99 8.12 19.11
C LEU A 680 -26.72 9.31 20.06
N PRO A 681 -26.60 9.13 21.40
CA PRO A 681 -26.29 10.23 22.31
C PRO A 681 -24.88 10.83 22.12
N ALA A 682 -23.96 10.08 21.50
CA ALA A 682 -22.58 10.49 21.32
C ALA A 682 -22.31 11.16 19.97
N ILE A 683 -23.15 10.93 18.94
CA ILE A 683 -23.18 11.71 17.69
C ILE A 683 -23.75 13.10 17.98
N ASP A 684 -23.25 14.12 17.27
CA ASP A 684 -23.88 15.44 17.26
C ASP A 684 -24.94 15.51 16.15
N ARG A 685 -26.12 16.04 16.47
CA ARG A 685 -27.28 16.18 15.56
C ARG A 685 -27.54 14.87 14.77
N PRO A 686 -27.85 13.73 15.43
CA PRO A 686 -28.12 12.45 14.76
C PRO A 686 -29.38 12.46 13.88
N ASP A 687 -30.23 13.48 14.02
CA ASP A 687 -31.31 13.77 13.08
C ASP A 687 -30.81 14.18 11.68
N GLN A 688 -29.54 14.58 11.55
CA GLN A 688 -28.92 15.03 10.30
C GLN A 688 -27.63 14.27 9.98
N ASP A 689 -27.58 13.63 8.81
CA ASP A 689 -26.37 13.06 8.20
C ASP A 689 -25.56 12.11 9.11
N MET A 690 -26.25 11.33 9.95
CA MET A 690 -25.60 10.47 10.97
C MET A 690 -24.69 9.40 10.37
N VAL A 691 -24.97 8.94 9.15
CA VAL A 691 -24.18 7.91 8.44
C VAL A 691 -22.81 8.47 8.05
N SER A 692 -22.76 9.61 7.34
CA SER A 692 -21.50 10.26 6.98
C SER A 692 -20.71 10.66 8.21
N LYS A 693 -21.36 11.22 9.24
CA LYS A 693 -20.72 11.57 10.52
C LYS A 693 -20.04 10.36 11.18
N GLN A 694 -20.68 9.19 11.15
CA GLN A 694 -20.11 7.98 11.73
C GLN A 694 -18.97 7.40 10.87
N LEU A 695 -19.12 7.38 9.54
CA LEU A 695 -18.05 6.95 8.61
C LEU A 695 -16.80 7.85 8.71
N LYS A 696 -16.98 9.19 8.78
CA LYS A 696 -15.87 10.13 9.04
C LYS A 696 -15.22 9.91 10.41
N SER A 697 -15.97 9.44 11.41
CA SER A 697 -15.40 9.04 12.71
C SER A 697 -14.57 7.75 12.65
N HIS A 698 -14.58 7.04 11.52
CA HIS A 698 -13.76 5.89 11.19
C HIS A 698 -12.74 6.20 10.07
N SER A 699 -12.47 7.48 9.83
CA SER A 699 -11.48 8.00 8.86
C SER A 699 -11.82 7.82 7.38
N PHE A 700 -13.04 7.41 7.03
CA PHE A 700 -13.46 7.30 5.63
C PHE A 700 -13.51 8.68 4.96
N SER A 701 -12.99 8.76 3.73
CA SER A 701 -12.98 9.95 2.87
C SER A 701 -14.36 10.29 2.30
N ASP A 702 -14.55 11.53 1.85
CA ASP A 702 -15.80 11.95 1.20
C ASP A 702 -16.12 11.14 -0.07
N ASP A 703 -15.11 10.73 -0.84
CA ASP A 703 -15.28 9.89 -2.04
C ASP A 703 -15.73 8.46 -1.69
N GLN A 704 -15.13 7.83 -0.67
CA GLN A 704 -15.59 6.53 -0.16
C GLN A 704 -17.00 6.62 0.42
N ILE A 705 -17.32 7.71 1.11
CA ILE A 705 -18.65 7.96 1.68
C ILE A 705 -19.68 8.08 0.55
N LEU A 706 -19.33 8.69 -0.58
CA LEU A 706 -20.14 8.73 -1.79
C LEU A 706 -20.25 7.34 -2.46
N GLU A 707 -19.17 6.58 -2.57
CA GLU A 707 -19.17 5.20 -3.10
C GLU A 707 -20.09 4.28 -2.28
N VAL A 708 -19.95 4.30 -0.94
CA VAL A 708 -20.84 3.57 -0.02
C VAL A 708 -22.29 4.01 -0.19
N LYS A 709 -22.54 5.32 -0.32
CA LYS A 709 -23.89 5.88 -0.47
C LYS A 709 -24.58 5.47 -1.76
N LEU A 710 -23.84 5.35 -2.86
CA LEU A 710 -24.38 5.04 -4.19
C LEU A 710 -24.43 3.53 -4.50
N HIS A 711 -23.50 2.75 -3.96
CA HIS A 711 -23.27 1.37 -4.42
C HIS A 711 -23.34 0.29 -3.34
N ARG A 712 -23.43 0.65 -2.04
CA ARG A 712 -23.41 -0.32 -0.94
C ARG A 712 -24.68 -0.26 -0.10
N GLN A 713 -25.02 -1.40 0.51
CA GLN A 713 -26.04 -1.47 1.55
C GLN A 713 -25.39 -1.38 2.93
N LEU A 714 -26.05 -0.70 3.87
CA LEU A 714 -25.64 -0.59 5.26
C LEU A 714 -26.65 -1.29 6.20
N ILE A 715 -26.15 -1.90 7.27
CA ILE A 715 -26.94 -2.34 8.41
C ILE A 715 -26.64 -1.38 9.56
N LEU A 716 -27.49 -0.38 9.72
CA LEU A 716 -27.36 0.64 10.77
C LEU A 716 -27.89 0.11 12.10
N ILE A 717 -27.06 0.10 13.13
CA ILE A 717 -27.43 -0.32 14.49
C ILE A 717 -27.40 0.93 15.39
N CYS A 718 -28.54 1.61 15.51
CA CYS A 718 -28.69 2.88 16.19
C CYS A 718 -29.15 2.68 17.64
N ASP A 719 -28.23 2.77 18.57
CA ASP A 719 -28.46 2.46 19.99
C ASP A 719 -28.79 3.71 20.82
N ALA A 720 -29.65 3.52 21.83
CA ALA A 720 -30.07 4.51 22.83
C ALA A 720 -30.77 5.77 22.26
N TYR A 721 -31.81 5.57 21.44
CA TYR A 721 -32.64 6.65 20.88
C TYR A 721 -33.24 7.57 21.96
N ASP A 722 -33.73 7.00 23.06
CA ASP A 722 -34.26 7.76 24.20
C ASP A 722 -33.22 8.65 24.88
N GLU A 723 -31.97 8.19 25.01
CA GLU A 723 -30.88 8.95 25.62
C GLU A 723 -30.34 10.07 24.70
N SER A 724 -30.73 10.06 23.42
CA SER A 724 -30.48 11.13 22.45
C SER A 724 -31.61 12.17 22.36
N GLN A 725 -32.68 12.01 23.16
CA GLN A 725 -33.78 12.97 23.32
C GLN A 725 -34.54 13.33 22.03
N LEU A 726 -34.49 12.45 21.04
CA LEU A 726 -35.11 12.68 19.74
C LEU A 726 -36.63 12.44 19.77
N PHE A 727 -37.37 13.31 19.10
CA PHE A 727 -38.79 13.13 18.79
C PHE A 727 -39.05 13.03 17.28
N VAL A 728 -38.00 12.74 16.49
CA VAL A 728 -38.01 12.76 15.02
C VAL A 728 -37.73 11.39 14.41
N ASN A 729 -38.32 11.14 13.25
CA ASN A 729 -38.16 9.89 12.52
C ASN A 729 -36.82 9.84 11.78
N LEU A 730 -35.84 9.11 12.35
CA LEU A 730 -34.45 9.04 11.85
C LEU A 730 -34.35 8.52 10.41
N HIS A 731 -35.22 7.58 10.01
CA HIS A 731 -35.30 7.08 8.62
C HIS A 731 -35.65 8.21 7.66
N ARG A 732 -36.66 9.00 8.01
CA ARG A 732 -37.09 10.18 7.24
C ARG A 732 -36.03 11.30 7.24
N THR A 733 -35.49 11.70 8.39
CA THR A 733 -34.62 12.90 8.46
C THR A 733 -33.24 12.66 7.84
N ASN A 734 -32.71 11.43 7.90
CA ASN A 734 -31.47 11.05 7.20
C ASN A 734 -31.71 10.61 5.74
N SER A 735 -32.93 10.75 5.22
CA SER A 735 -33.32 10.39 3.84
C SER A 735 -32.98 8.94 3.45
N LEU A 736 -33.13 8.00 4.39
CA LEU A 736 -32.81 6.60 4.17
C LEU A 736 -33.76 5.97 3.14
N ASN A 737 -33.23 5.08 2.31
CA ASN A 737 -33.95 4.34 1.27
C ASN A 737 -34.73 5.25 0.31
N ARG A 738 -34.12 6.37 -0.09
CA ARG A 738 -34.57 7.26 -1.17
C ARG A 738 -33.67 7.11 -2.40
N PRO A 739 -34.18 7.37 -3.63
CA PRO A 739 -33.35 7.39 -4.84
C PRO A 739 -32.12 8.30 -4.69
N GLY A 740 -30.94 7.78 -5.01
CA GLY A 740 -29.66 8.50 -4.87
C GLY A 740 -29.21 8.76 -3.42
N GLN A 741 -29.84 8.10 -2.43
CA GLN A 741 -29.47 8.17 -1.01
C GLN A 741 -29.19 6.77 -0.46
N TRP A 742 -28.82 6.71 0.83
CA TRP A 742 -28.40 5.51 1.54
C TRP A 742 -29.35 4.31 1.37
N ASN A 743 -28.85 3.20 0.82
CA ASN A 743 -29.49 1.89 0.88
C ASN A 743 -29.20 1.25 2.26
N THR A 744 -30.24 1.05 3.07
CA THR A 744 -30.10 0.70 4.49
C THR A 744 -31.16 -0.26 5.00
N LYS A 745 -30.76 -1.05 5.99
CA LYS A 745 -31.64 -1.50 7.06
C LYS A 745 -31.23 -0.80 8.35
N ILE A 746 -32.20 -0.43 9.18
CA ILE A 746 -31.94 0.25 10.44
C ILE A 746 -32.63 -0.46 11.60
N ILE A 747 -31.83 -0.75 12.63
CA ILE A 747 -32.26 -1.31 13.90
C ILE A 747 -32.09 -0.20 14.93
N ILE A 748 -33.17 0.17 15.62
CA ILE A 748 -33.20 1.27 16.58
C ILE A 748 -33.51 0.70 17.96
N THR A 749 -32.70 1.02 18.97
CA THR A 749 -33.05 0.67 20.36
C THR A 749 -33.66 1.85 21.11
N CYS A 750 -34.71 1.60 21.90
CA CYS A 750 -35.39 2.62 22.68
C CYS A 750 -35.93 2.07 24.00
N ARG A 751 -36.04 2.90 25.03
CA ARG A 751 -36.80 2.61 26.25
C ARG A 751 -38.30 2.58 25.99
N THR A 752 -38.95 1.63 26.63
CA THR A 752 -40.41 1.55 26.80
C THR A 752 -40.97 2.82 27.44
N GLN A 753 -40.28 3.39 28.43
CA GLN A 753 -40.69 4.60 29.17
C GLN A 753 -40.67 5.90 28.33
N PHE A 754 -39.98 5.93 27.19
CA PHE A 754 -39.84 7.14 26.35
C PHE A 754 -40.91 7.25 25.25
N LEU A 755 -41.83 6.28 25.19
CA LEU A 755 -42.84 6.17 24.15
C LEU A 755 -44.13 6.88 24.60
N GLY A 756 -44.54 7.91 23.84
CA GLY A 756 -45.91 8.43 23.90
C GLY A 756 -46.87 7.51 23.14
N PRO A 757 -48.20 7.68 23.25
CA PRO A 757 -49.18 6.78 22.63
C PRO A 757 -48.95 6.55 21.13
N ASP A 758 -48.64 7.61 20.37
CA ASP A 758 -48.44 7.57 18.91
C ASP A 758 -46.97 7.41 18.48
N TYR A 759 -46.14 6.74 19.29
CA TYR A 759 -44.69 6.58 19.04
C TYR A 759 -44.33 5.99 17.69
N HIS A 760 -45.21 5.20 17.07
CA HIS A 760 -45.02 4.59 15.75
C HIS A 760 -44.64 5.62 14.67
N SER A 761 -45.17 6.85 14.76
CA SER A 761 -44.84 7.98 13.88
C SER A 761 -43.33 8.31 13.85
N ARG A 762 -42.60 8.03 14.93
CA ARG A 762 -41.15 8.24 15.09
C ARG A 762 -40.30 7.15 14.43
N PHE A 763 -40.88 6.01 14.01
CA PHE A 763 -40.09 4.86 13.57
C PHE A 763 -40.58 4.18 12.27
N VAL A 764 -41.87 4.24 11.94
CA VAL A 764 -42.39 3.64 10.70
C VAL A 764 -41.83 4.38 9.46
N PRO A 765 -41.32 3.69 8.43
CA PRO A 765 -40.87 4.31 7.17
C PRO A 765 -41.97 5.11 6.47
N GLN A 766 -41.60 6.12 5.68
CA GLN A 766 -42.53 6.79 4.76
C GLN A 766 -42.33 6.30 3.33
N GLY A 767 -43.20 5.39 2.87
CA GLY A 767 -43.21 4.92 1.49
C GLY A 767 -43.51 6.03 0.47
N GLU A 768 -43.25 5.76 -0.82
CA GLU A 768 -43.25 6.78 -1.88
C GLU A 768 -44.65 7.27 -2.33
N GLY A 769 -45.73 6.75 -1.72
CA GLY A 769 -47.11 7.15 -2.00
C GLY A 769 -47.74 8.16 -1.02
N GLY A 770 -46.94 8.76 -0.12
CA GLY A 770 -47.43 9.69 0.90
C GLY A 770 -48.36 9.04 1.94
N HIS A 771 -49.21 9.85 2.58
CA HIS A 771 -49.99 9.45 3.77
C HIS A 771 -51.03 8.34 3.55
N TYR A 772 -51.37 8.00 2.30
CA TYR A 772 -52.35 6.96 1.97
C TYR A 772 -51.72 5.59 1.66
N ALA A 773 -50.38 5.47 1.70
CA ALA A 773 -49.67 4.24 1.40
C ALA A 773 -49.68 3.23 2.58
N GLY A 774 -50.79 2.49 2.73
CA GLY A 774 -50.95 1.45 3.76
C GLY A 774 -49.88 0.34 3.78
N SER A 775 -49.05 0.24 2.73
CA SER A 775 -47.89 -0.67 2.69
C SER A 775 -46.77 -0.30 3.68
N ALA A 776 -46.70 0.94 4.17
CA ALA A 776 -45.59 1.43 4.98
C ALA A 776 -45.40 0.66 6.30
N ILE A 777 -46.50 0.20 6.92
CA ILE A 777 -46.47 -0.55 8.18
C ILE A 777 -45.79 -1.92 8.02
N ASN A 778 -45.84 -2.52 6.82
CA ASN A 778 -45.24 -3.83 6.55
C ASN A 778 -43.70 -3.79 6.55
N LEU A 779 -43.12 -2.61 6.31
CA LEU A 779 -41.67 -2.36 6.32
C LEU A 779 -41.09 -2.16 7.73
N PHE A 780 -41.96 -2.13 8.75
CA PHE A 780 -41.62 -1.94 10.17
C PHE A 780 -41.76 -3.26 10.95
N GLN A 781 -40.96 -3.41 12.01
CA GLN A 781 -41.03 -4.53 12.95
C GLN A 781 -40.75 -4.04 14.38
N GLU A 782 -41.50 -4.52 15.36
CA GLU A 782 -41.21 -4.31 16.79
C GLU A 782 -40.71 -5.63 17.42
N ALA A 783 -39.84 -5.52 18.42
CA ALA A 783 -39.55 -6.58 19.37
C ALA A 783 -39.29 -5.97 20.76
N VAL A 784 -39.94 -6.49 21.80
CA VAL A 784 -39.79 -6.00 23.18
C VAL A 784 -39.04 -7.05 23.99
N ILE A 785 -37.84 -6.71 24.48
CA ILE A 785 -37.03 -7.60 25.33
C ILE A 785 -37.81 -7.96 26.60
N ALA A 786 -37.90 -9.25 26.89
CA ALA A 786 -38.51 -9.77 28.11
C ALA A 786 -37.49 -9.79 29.28
N PRO A 787 -37.94 -9.60 30.53
CA PRO A 787 -37.08 -9.81 31.71
C PRO A 787 -36.61 -11.26 31.79
N PHE A 788 -35.36 -11.48 32.20
CA PHE A 788 -34.73 -12.80 32.21
C PHE A 788 -35.58 -13.88 32.91
N SER A 789 -35.55 -15.08 32.34
CA SER A 789 -36.05 -16.31 32.97
C SER A 789 -35.06 -16.82 34.02
N LYS A 790 -35.47 -17.82 34.83
CA LYS A 790 -34.58 -18.42 35.84
C LYS A 790 -33.37 -19.08 35.20
N GLU A 791 -33.59 -19.76 34.07
CA GLU A 791 -32.57 -20.45 33.29
C GLU A 791 -31.59 -19.46 32.63
N GLN A 792 -32.04 -18.24 32.29
CA GLN A 792 -31.16 -17.16 31.84
C GLN A 792 -30.32 -16.58 32.99
N ILE A 793 -30.90 -16.44 34.19
CA ILE A 793 -30.16 -16.02 35.40
C ILE A 793 -29.10 -17.08 35.76
N GLU A 794 -29.46 -18.36 35.81
CA GLU A 794 -28.54 -19.47 36.09
C GLU A 794 -27.39 -19.54 35.07
N LYS A 795 -27.67 -19.38 33.77
CA LYS A 795 -26.63 -19.30 32.74
C LYS A 795 -25.73 -18.07 32.92
N TYR A 796 -26.29 -16.92 33.32
CA TYR A 796 -25.52 -15.72 33.63
C TYR A 796 -24.56 -15.98 34.80
N VAL A 797 -25.04 -16.52 35.92
CA VAL A 797 -24.20 -16.81 37.10
C VAL A 797 -23.10 -17.81 36.76
N ASN A 798 -23.39 -18.85 35.97
CA ASN A 798 -22.39 -19.82 35.53
C ASN A 798 -21.30 -19.23 34.61
N GLN A 799 -21.61 -18.21 33.79
CA GLN A 799 -20.59 -17.45 33.05
C GLN A 799 -19.86 -16.42 33.93
N TYR A 800 -20.52 -15.90 34.98
CA TYR A 800 -20.01 -14.83 35.85
C TYR A 800 -18.99 -15.32 36.90
N VAL A 801 -19.24 -16.46 37.54
CA VAL A 801 -18.39 -16.98 38.62
C VAL A 801 -16.94 -17.26 38.17
N PRO A 802 -16.67 -17.84 36.98
CA PRO A 802 -15.30 -18.10 36.52
C PRO A 802 -14.45 -16.87 36.15
N LEU A 803 -15.04 -15.67 36.09
CA LEU A 803 -14.34 -14.45 35.64
C LEU A 803 -13.24 -14.00 36.60
N GLU A 804 -13.43 -14.22 37.90
CA GLU A 804 -12.51 -13.79 38.96
C GLU A 804 -12.41 -14.87 40.05
N PRO A 805 -11.27 -14.97 40.78
CA PRO A 805 -11.18 -15.83 41.96
C PRO A 805 -12.13 -15.37 43.08
N ARG A 806 -13.35 -15.93 43.08
CA ARG A 806 -14.42 -15.63 44.04
C ARG A 806 -14.49 -16.69 45.14
N THR A 807 -14.93 -16.28 46.33
CA THR A 807 -15.14 -17.17 47.49
C THR A 807 -16.41 -18.03 47.39
N TRP A 808 -17.35 -17.64 46.52
CA TRP A 808 -18.65 -18.28 46.30
C TRP A 808 -18.70 -18.98 44.94
N ARG A 809 -19.33 -20.16 44.89
CA ARG A 809 -19.66 -20.94 43.70
C ARG A 809 -21.00 -20.49 43.12
N THR A 810 -21.37 -20.99 41.93
CA THR A 810 -22.68 -20.71 41.30
C THR A 810 -23.84 -20.97 42.27
N GLN A 811 -23.84 -22.12 42.95
CA GLN A 811 -24.94 -22.50 43.83
C GLN A 811 -25.14 -21.52 44.99
N ASP A 812 -24.06 -21.05 45.61
CA ASP A 812 -24.12 -20.10 46.73
C ASP A 812 -24.84 -18.79 46.31
N TYR A 813 -24.54 -18.29 45.10
CA TYR A 813 -25.24 -17.13 44.54
C TYR A 813 -26.72 -17.41 44.24
N ILE A 814 -27.04 -18.54 43.61
CA ILE A 814 -28.43 -18.91 43.27
C ILE A 814 -29.26 -19.09 44.54
N ASP A 815 -28.72 -19.77 45.55
CA ASP A 815 -29.39 -19.97 46.84
C ASP A 815 -29.65 -18.62 47.53
N ARG A 816 -28.72 -17.67 47.50
CA ARG A 816 -28.95 -16.32 48.07
C ARG A 816 -29.97 -15.51 47.26
N LEU A 817 -29.94 -15.59 45.93
CA LEU A 817 -30.93 -14.92 45.06
C LEU A 817 -32.36 -15.43 45.29
N ILE A 818 -32.52 -16.72 45.63
CA ILE A 818 -33.81 -17.34 45.97
C ILE A 818 -34.22 -17.05 47.42
N THR A 819 -33.28 -17.05 48.37
CA THR A 819 -33.56 -16.90 49.81
C THR A 819 -33.95 -15.48 50.21
N ILE A 820 -33.38 -14.45 49.58
CA ILE A 820 -33.61 -13.05 49.97
C ILE A 820 -34.92 -12.53 49.36
N PRO A 821 -35.89 -12.06 50.17
CA PRO A 821 -37.20 -11.63 49.67
C PRO A 821 -37.13 -10.57 48.57
N ASN A 822 -37.95 -10.73 47.53
CA ASN A 822 -38.06 -9.87 46.34
C ASN A 822 -36.78 -9.76 45.46
N LEU A 823 -35.65 -10.33 45.85
CA LEU A 823 -34.39 -10.17 45.11
C LEU A 823 -34.43 -10.89 43.75
N LEU A 824 -35.01 -12.09 43.68
CA LEU A 824 -35.08 -12.88 42.45
C LEU A 824 -35.80 -12.14 41.31
N ASP A 825 -36.93 -11.47 41.61
CA ASP A 825 -37.67 -10.66 40.63
C ASP A 825 -36.89 -9.40 40.24
N LEU A 826 -36.15 -8.80 41.18
CA LEU A 826 -35.32 -7.62 40.93
C LEU A 826 -34.19 -7.92 39.93
N VAL A 827 -33.56 -9.09 40.04
CA VAL A 827 -32.45 -9.52 39.16
C VAL A 827 -32.90 -10.11 37.82
N ARG A 828 -34.21 -10.14 37.53
CA ARG A 828 -34.69 -10.38 36.15
C ARG A 828 -34.29 -9.27 35.19
N ASN A 829 -33.85 -8.12 35.71
CA ASN A 829 -33.14 -7.10 34.95
C ASN A 829 -31.62 -7.44 34.92
N PRO A 830 -31.02 -7.67 33.73
CA PRO A 830 -29.62 -8.12 33.61
C PRO A 830 -28.60 -7.19 34.28
N PHE A 831 -28.83 -5.87 34.23
CA PHE A 831 -27.96 -4.93 34.92
C PHE A 831 -28.06 -5.07 36.45
N LEU A 832 -29.27 -5.19 37.00
CA LEU A 832 -29.44 -5.40 38.45
C LEU A 832 -28.90 -6.75 38.93
N LEU A 833 -28.95 -7.80 38.09
CA LEU A 833 -28.25 -9.06 38.35
C LEU A 833 -26.74 -8.84 38.53
N SER A 834 -26.10 -8.09 37.64
CA SER A 834 -24.67 -7.80 37.77
C SER A 834 -24.31 -7.01 39.04
N LEU A 835 -25.17 -6.06 39.47
CA LEU A 835 -24.97 -5.35 40.74
C LEU A 835 -25.16 -6.28 41.95
N ALA A 836 -26.18 -7.15 41.90
CA ALA A 836 -26.49 -8.07 42.99
C ALA A 836 -25.39 -9.13 43.18
N LEU A 837 -24.87 -9.72 42.10
CA LEU A 837 -23.78 -10.70 42.17
C LEU A 837 -22.45 -10.12 42.67
N GLU A 838 -22.28 -8.80 42.64
CA GLU A 838 -21.11 -8.14 43.24
C GLU A 838 -21.36 -7.70 44.69
N ALA A 839 -22.56 -7.20 45.01
CA ALA A 839 -22.91 -6.75 46.36
C ALA A 839 -23.17 -7.92 47.34
N LEU A 840 -23.73 -9.04 46.88
CA LEU A 840 -24.25 -10.12 47.72
C LEU A 840 -23.27 -10.69 48.77
N PRO A 841 -21.98 -10.93 48.47
CA PRO A 841 -21.03 -11.41 49.46
C PRO A 841 -20.93 -10.50 50.68
N GLY A 842 -20.78 -9.18 50.46
CA GLY A 842 -20.73 -8.19 51.56
C GLY A 842 -22.08 -7.92 52.23
N VAL A 843 -23.20 -8.01 51.50
CA VAL A 843 -24.55 -7.82 52.08
C VAL A 843 -24.91 -8.92 53.09
N THR A 844 -24.40 -10.14 52.87
CA THR A 844 -24.76 -11.33 53.66
C THR A 844 -23.71 -11.74 54.69
N GLU A 845 -22.51 -11.13 54.64
CA GLU A 845 -21.45 -11.34 55.64
C GLU A 845 -21.94 -11.02 57.06
N GLY A 846 -21.68 -11.94 58.00
CA GLY A 846 -22.09 -11.84 59.41
C GLY A 846 -23.58 -12.03 59.72
N LYS A 847 -24.48 -12.17 58.73
CA LYS A 847 -25.93 -12.26 58.96
C LYS A 847 -26.44 -13.70 58.99
N GLN A 848 -27.07 -14.08 60.11
CA GLN A 848 -27.62 -15.43 60.30
C GLN A 848 -29.02 -15.63 59.68
N ASP A 849 -29.89 -14.61 59.74
CA ASP A 849 -31.23 -14.66 59.13
C ASP A 849 -31.33 -13.70 57.93
N LEU A 850 -31.33 -14.29 56.73
CA LEU A 850 -31.44 -13.56 55.46
C LEU A 850 -32.86 -13.09 55.12
N SER A 851 -33.89 -13.65 55.77
CA SER A 851 -35.29 -13.27 55.52
C SER A 851 -35.60 -11.85 56.03
N THR A 852 -34.83 -11.37 57.01
CA THR A 852 -34.88 -9.99 57.51
C THR A 852 -34.35 -8.96 56.51
N ILE A 853 -33.55 -9.39 55.51
CA ILE A 853 -32.88 -8.48 54.58
C ILE A 853 -33.84 -8.04 53.48
N LYS A 854 -34.53 -6.92 53.72
CA LYS A 854 -35.27 -6.20 52.68
C LYS A 854 -34.28 -5.48 51.76
N ILE A 855 -34.11 -5.97 50.53
CA ILE A 855 -33.33 -5.28 49.48
C ILE A 855 -34.30 -4.60 48.51
N THR A 856 -34.42 -3.28 48.62
CA THR A 856 -35.03 -2.45 47.57
C THR A 856 -34.02 -2.14 46.47
N ARG A 857 -34.52 -1.61 45.35
CA ARG A 857 -33.68 -1.16 44.23
C ARG A 857 -32.70 -0.07 44.65
N VAL A 858 -33.10 0.86 45.52
CA VAL A 858 -32.25 1.95 46.04
C VAL A 858 -31.11 1.37 46.87
N GLN A 859 -31.42 0.51 47.85
CA GLN A 859 -30.40 -0.14 48.71
C GLN A 859 -29.38 -0.99 47.92
N LEU A 860 -29.78 -1.56 46.78
CA LEU A 860 -28.85 -2.25 45.89
C LEU A 860 -27.87 -1.26 45.22
N TYR A 861 -28.33 -0.07 44.82
CA TYR A 861 -27.46 0.99 44.33
C TYR A 861 -26.58 1.60 45.45
N ASP A 862 -27.12 1.86 46.64
CA ASP A 862 -26.35 2.31 47.82
C ASP A 862 -25.17 1.38 48.08
N THR A 863 -25.47 0.08 48.20
CA THR A 863 -24.46 -0.94 48.50
C THR A 863 -23.40 -1.04 47.41
N PHE A 864 -23.82 -1.09 46.14
CA PHE A 864 -22.89 -1.16 45.02
C PHE A 864 -21.99 0.08 44.95
N VAL A 865 -22.54 1.28 45.12
CA VAL A 865 -21.79 2.53 45.01
C VAL A 865 -20.79 2.69 46.16
N ASN A 866 -21.19 2.37 47.39
CA ASN A 866 -20.27 2.35 48.54
C ASN A 866 -19.12 1.35 48.30
N HIS A 867 -19.45 0.11 47.92
CA HIS A 867 -18.46 -0.91 47.60
C HIS A 867 -17.51 -0.48 46.46
N TRP A 868 -18.04 0.15 45.40
CA TRP A 868 -17.27 0.66 44.27
C TRP A 868 -16.26 1.73 44.69
N PHE A 869 -16.64 2.65 45.58
CA PHE A 869 -15.73 3.64 46.14
C PHE A 869 -14.71 3.00 47.08
N ASP A 870 -15.11 2.10 47.98
CA ASP A 870 -14.19 1.45 48.91
C ASP A 870 -13.15 0.57 48.21
N VAL A 871 -13.52 -0.09 47.11
CA VAL A 871 -12.57 -0.82 46.24
C VAL A 871 -11.63 0.14 45.52
N ASN A 872 -12.13 1.30 45.06
CA ASN A 872 -11.29 2.30 44.39
C ASN A 872 -10.36 3.06 45.35
N LYS A 873 -10.77 3.30 46.60
CA LYS A 873 -9.92 3.81 47.70
C LYS A 873 -8.74 2.88 47.92
N ARG A 874 -8.99 1.61 48.25
CA ARG A 874 -7.96 0.56 48.43
C ARG A 874 -7.03 0.40 47.24
N ARG A 875 -7.53 0.61 46.02
CA ARG A 875 -6.75 0.59 44.76
C ARG A 875 -5.93 1.86 44.50
N LEU A 876 -6.24 2.98 45.15
CA LEU A 876 -5.42 4.20 45.09
C LEU A 876 -4.36 4.19 46.19
N GLU A 877 -4.73 3.80 47.40
CA GLU A 877 -3.81 3.61 48.55
C GLU A 877 -2.67 2.64 48.20
N SER A 878 -2.98 1.52 47.52
CA SER A 878 -1.99 0.54 47.05
C SER A 878 -1.29 0.91 45.73
N ASN A 879 -1.47 2.12 45.19
CA ASN A 879 -0.84 2.53 43.93
C ASN A 879 0.47 3.29 44.17
N ASN A 880 1.59 2.56 44.21
CA ASN A 880 2.93 3.14 44.35
C ASN A 880 3.27 4.16 43.24
N ALA A 881 2.61 4.10 42.08
CA ALA A 881 2.88 4.96 40.92
C ALA A 881 2.10 6.29 40.88
N LEU A 882 1.50 6.75 42.00
CA LEU A 882 1.00 8.13 42.12
C LEU A 882 2.17 9.12 42.31
N SER A 883 2.07 10.30 41.70
CA SER A 883 2.93 11.46 42.01
C SER A 883 2.69 11.95 43.44
N THR A 884 3.65 12.67 44.02
CA THR A 884 3.55 13.24 45.38
C THR A 884 2.25 14.02 45.55
N ASP A 885 1.96 14.95 44.64
CA ASP A 885 0.75 15.78 44.60
C ASP A 885 -0.58 14.97 44.52
N ASP A 886 -0.54 13.74 43.98
CA ASP A 886 -1.70 12.83 43.90
C ASP A 886 -1.78 11.88 45.12
N ARG A 887 -0.71 11.79 45.93
CA ARG A 887 -0.65 11.00 47.16
C ARG A 887 -1.03 11.86 48.36
N ASP A 888 -0.47 13.06 48.46
CA ASP A 888 -0.79 14.02 49.53
C ASP A 888 -2.30 14.35 49.50
N MET A 889 -2.84 14.67 48.31
CA MET A 889 -4.27 14.86 48.08
C MET A 889 -5.10 13.58 48.28
N LEU A 890 -4.54 12.39 48.07
CA LEU A 890 -5.25 11.15 48.38
C LEU A 890 -5.40 10.97 49.90
N ASP A 891 -4.34 11.25 50.67
CA ASP A 891 -4.34 11.12 52.13
C ASP A 891 -5.27 12.18 52.79
N GLU A 892 -5.35 13.39 52.22
CA GLU A 892 -6.37 14.40 52.53
C GLU A 892 -7.79 13.86 52.26
N LEU A 893 -8.08 13.40 51.03
CA LEU A 893 -9.38 12.82 50.65
C LEU A 893 -9.74 11.57 51.47
N VAL A 894 -8.75 10.81 51.96
CA VAL A 894 -8.96 9.63 52.82
C VAL A 894 -9.32 10.04 54.25
N THR A 895 -8.71 11.10 54.77
CA THR A 895 -9.03 11.71 56.07
C THR A 895 -10.43 12.32 56.09
N GLU A 896 -10.80 13.10 55.07
CA GLU A 896 -12.09 13.80 54.95
C GLU A 896 -13.25 12.91 54.46
N GLY A 897 -13.06 11.58 54.40
CA GLY A 897 -14.12 10.64 54.04
C GLY A 897 -14.30 10.42 52.54
N PHE A 898 -13.32 9.77 51.91
CA PHE A 898 -13.25 9.47 50.47
C PHE A 898 -14.56 8.98 49.82
N THR A 899 -15.29 8.08 50.50
CA THR A 899 -16.52 7.48 49.96
C THR A 899 -17.70 8.46 49.95
N SER A 900 -17.82 9.33 50.97
CA SER A 900 -18.80 10.44 50.97
C SER A 900 -18.44 11.52 49.96
N LEU A 901 -17.16 11.88 49.81
CA LEU A 901 -16.70 12.86 48.83
C LEU A 901 -16.90 12.37 47.38
N GLY A 902 -16.64 11.09 47.11
CA GLY A 902 -16.94 10.46 45.82
C GLY A 902 -18.44 10.39 45.50
N LEU A 903 -19.27 10.16 46.52
CA LEU A 903 -20.73 10.15 46.42
C LEU A 903 -21.29 11.55 46.12
N ASP A 904 -20.83 12.58 46.83
CA ASP A 904 -21.17 13.99 46.56
C ASP A 904 -20.74 14.39 45.13
N TYR A 905 -19.47 14.18 44.78
CA TYR A 905 -18.94 14.47 43.44
C TYR A 905 -19.81 13.83 42.33
N SER A 906 -20.22 12.57 42.52
CA SER A 906 -21.09 11.86 41.56
C SER A 906 -22.51 12.42 41.51
N THR A 907 -23.02 12.89 42.64
CA THR A 907 -24.35 13.50 42.80
C THR A 907 -24.40 14.88 42.14
N ARG A 908 -23.40 15.75 42.40
CA ARG A 908 -23.23 17.04 41.73
C ARG A 908 -23.00 16.89 40.22
N LEU A 909 -22.21 15.91 39.79
CA LEU A 909 -22.01 15.62 38.36
C LEU A 909 -23.32 15.17 37.68
N ALA A 910 -24.15 14.38 38.36
CA ALA A 910 -25.46 13.98 37.83
C ALA A 910 -26.42 15.17 37.69
N LEU A 911 -26.46 16.07 38.68
CA LEU A 911 -27.17 17.35 38.63
C LEU A 911 -26.68 18.21 37.46
N ALA A 912 -25.37 18.42 37.33
CA ALA A 912 -24.80 19.26 36.28
C ALA A 912 -25.06 18.71 34.87
N ILE A 913 -25.04 17.38 34.69
CA ILE A 913 -25.44 16.73 33.42
C ILE A 913 -26.91 16.99 33.09
N PHE A 914 -27.79 16.99 34.10
CA PHE A 914 -29.21 17.30 33.93
C PHE A 914 -29.43 18.78 33.59
N GLU A 915 -28.95 19.70 34.44
CA GLU A 915 -29.13 21.15 34.27
C GLU A 915 -28.44 21.76 33.04
N ARG A 916 -27.25 21.26 32.68
CA ARG A 916 -26.31 21.94 31.76
C ARG A 916 -26.05 21.18 30.46
N GLN A 917 -26.73 20.06 30.26
CA GLN A 917 -26.70 19.28 29.03
C GLN A 917 -28.06 18.59 28.76
N ASP A 918 -29.15 19.16 29.31
CA ASP A 918 -30.54 18.68 29.28
C ASP A 918 -30.73 17.22 29.78
N GLY A 919 -29.71 16.64 30.42
CA GLY A 919 -29.68 15.22 30.77
C GLY A 919 -29.20 14.29 29.66
N ASN A 920 -28.52 14.76 28.60
CA ASN A 920 -27.76 13.88 27.69
C ASN A 920 -26.59 13.23 28.46
N PRO A 921 -26.47 11.89 28.52
CA PRO A 921 -25.51 11.22 29.41
C PRO A 921 -24.05 11.25 28.95
N VAL A 922 -23.73 11.79 27.77
CA VAL A 922 -22.37 11.76 27.18
C VAL A 922 -21.72 13.15 27.23
N VAL A 923 -20.90 13.40 28.25
CA VAL A 923 -20.13 14.64 28.38
C VAL A 923 -18.88 14.58 27.50
N LYS A 924 -18.75 15.52 26.56
CA LYS A 924 -17.54 15.73 25.74
C LYS A 924 -16.67 16.79 26.42
N TYR A 925 -15.44 16.45 26.80
CA TYR A 925 -14.49 17.37 27.47
C TYR A 925 -13.08 17.32 26.88
N SER A 926 -12.58 18.46 26.44
CA SER A 926 -11.20 18.75 26.02
C SER A 926 -10.67 19.92 26.85
N HIS A 927 -9.58 19.72 27.60
CA HIS A 927 -9.12 20.74 28.57
C HIS A 927 -8.88 22.12 27.94
N PHE A 928 -8.27 22.20 26.76
CA PHE A 928 -8.02 23.49 26.09
C PHE A 928 -9.30 24.20 25.63
N SER A 929 -10.35 23.44 25.32
CA SER A 929 -11.63 23.94 24.80
C SER A 929 -12.62 24.27 25.93
N ASP A 930 -12.69 23.41 26.93
CA ASP A 930 -13.74 23.40 27.95
C ASP A 930 -13.30 23.99 29.31
N LYS A 931 -12.05 24.47 29.45
CA LYS A 931 -11.49 25.02 30.70
C LYS A 931 -12.32 26.13 31.37
N ASN A 932 -13.13 26.86 30.60
CA ASN A 932 -13.98 27.95 31.10
C ASN A 932 -15.47 27.54 31.18
N THR A 933 -15.77 26.24 31.20
CA THR A 933 -17.13 25.69 31.26
C THR A 933 -17.35 24.91 32.56
N TRP A 934 -18.61 24.63 32.93
CA TRP A 934 -18.97 23.79 34.07
C TRP A 934 -18.24 22.44 34.09
N LYS A 935 -17.91 21.89 32.92
CA LYS A 935 -17.20 20.61 32.78
C LYS A 935 -15.81 20.64 33.41
N ALA A 936 -15.18 21.81 33.55
CA ALA A 936 -13.86 21.93 34.18
C ALA A 936 -13.87 21.52 35.66
N GLU A 937 -14.98 21.76 36.38
CA GLU A 937 -15.17 21.35 37.77
C GLU A 937 -15.07 19.83 37.97
N PHE A 938 -15.54 19.04 36.99
CA PHE A 938 -15.60 17.58 37.09
C PHE A 938 -14.50 16.87 36.27
N PHE A 939 -14.09 17.46 35.15
CA PHE A 939 -13.16 16.87 34.19
C PHE A 939 -11.78 17.56 34.16
N GLY A 940 -11.56 18.53 35.06
CA GLY A 940 -10.33 19.29 35.25
C GLY A 940 -9.06 18.47 35.54
N PRO A 941 -7.87 19.10 35.39
CA PRO A 941 -6.58 18.48 35.65
C PRO A 941 -6.16 18.48 37.13
N GLN A 942 -6.88 19.20 38.01
CA GLN A 942 -6.58 19.31 39.45
C GLN A 942 -6.51 17.92 40.12
N PRO A 943 -5.58 17.66 41.06
CA PRO A 943 -5.42 16.35 41.71
C PRO A 943 -6.72 15.79 42.32
N GLU A 944 -7.42 16.58 43.13
CA GLU A 944 -8.70 16.22 43.77
C GLU A 944 -9.72 15.70 42.75
N VAL A 945 -10.08 16.58 41.79
CA VAL A 945 -11.00 16.32 40.69
C VAL A 945 -10.52 15.14 39.82
N ARG A 946 -9.21 14.97 39.64
CA ARG A 946 -8.57 13.85 38.92
C ARG A 946 -8.71 12.52 39.66
N LEU A 947 -8.66 12.52 40.99
CA LEU A 947 -8.80 11.33 41.84
C LEU A 947 -10.28 10.93 41.99
N LEU A 948 -11.16 11.87 42.32
CA LEU A 948 -12.61 11.65 42.44
C LEU A 948 -13.24 11.18 41.12
N ARG A 949 -12.87 11.79 39.99
CA ARG A 949 -13.24 11.30 38.64
C ARG A 949 -12.72 9.89 38.35
N GLN A 950 -11.58 9.51 38.91
CA GLN A 950 -10.97 8.20 38.69
C GLN A 950 -11.56 7.11 39.59
N SER A 951 -12.10 7.43 40.76
CA SER A 951 -12.80 6.49 41.64
C SER A 951 -14.28 6.35 41.29
N SER A 952 -14.92 7.42 40.80
CA SER A 952 -16.33 7.43 40.41
C SER A 952 -16.71 6.36 39.38
N PRO A 953 -17.98 5.90 39.35
CA PRO A 953 -18.49 4.91 38.40
C PRO A 953 -18.72 5.49 37.00
N LEU A 954 -17.63 6.00 36.39
CA LEU A 954 -17.62 6.66 35.09
C LEU A 954 -16.95 5.79 34.01
N ALA A 955 -17.60 5.73 32.85
CA ALA A 955 -17.02 5.31 31.60
C ALA A 955 -16.31 6.45 30.87
N ARG A 956 -15.21 6.14 30.17
CA ARG A 956 -14.42 7.07 29.34
C ARG A 956 -14.02 6.40 28.03
N ALA A 957 -14.26 7.07 26.91
CA ALA A 957 -13.76 6.73 25.58
C ALA A 957 -13.17 7.99 24.94
N GLY A 958 -11.85 8.07 24.79
CA GLY A 958 -11.15 9.26 24.32
C GLY A 958 -11.40 10.49 25.19
N ASN A 959 -12.15 11.47 24.65
CA ASN A 959 -12.58 12.70 25.32
C ASN A 959 -14.06 12.68 25.78
N ARG A 960 -14.76 11.54 25.60
CA ARG A 960 -16.16 11.34 26.00
C ARG A 960 -16.24 10.62 27.33
N PHE A 961 -17.07 11.12 28.24
CA PHE A 961 -17.34 10.57 29.56
C PHE A 961 -18.85 10.30 29.73
N ARG A 962 -19.23 9.25 30.45
CA ARG A 962 -20.61 8.93 30.84
C ARG A 962 -20.60 8.11 32.13
N PHE A 963 -21.72 7.92 32.83
CA PHE A 963 -21.80 6.91 33.90
C PHE A 963 -21.76 5.48 33.31
N VAL A 964 -21.26 4.49 34.05
CA VAL A 964 -21.12 3.09 33.57
C VAL A 964 -22.42 2.48 33.04
N HIS A 965 -23.55 2.91 33.57
CA HIS A 965 -24.87 2.67 33.01
C HIS A 965 -25.77 3.87 33.31
N ARG A 966 -26.72 4.19 32.43
CA ARG A 966 -27.59 5.36 32.57
C ARG A 966 -28.46 5.33 33.85
N SER A 967 -28.80 4.15 34.38
CA SER A 967 -29.49 4.08 35.68
C SER A 967 -28.65 4.57 36.87
N MET A 968 -27.32 4.64 36.74
CA MET A 968 -26.47 5.25 37.77
C MET A 968 -26.61 6.77 37.76
N LEU A 969 -26.65 7.40 36.57
CA LEU A 969 -26.96 8.83 36.44
C LEU A 969 -28.35 9.14 37.02
N GLU A 970 -29.34 8.29 36.73
CA GLU A 970 -30.71 8.42 37.26
C GLU A 970 -30.75 8.24 38.79
N TYR A 971 -29.97 7.30 39.34
CA TYR A 971 -29.81 7.10 40.79
C TYR A 971 -29.14 8.32 41.47
N PHE A 972 -28.01 8.80 40.97
CA PHE A 972 -27.33 9.97 41.55
C PHE A 972 -28.20 11.24 41.46
N LEU A 973 -28.91 11.45 40.35
CA LEU A 973 -29.89 12.53 40.23
C LEU A 973 -31.04 12.36 41.25
N SER A 974 -31.51 11.13 41.48
CA SER A 974 -32.55 10.87 42.49
C SER A 974 -32.09 11.19 43.92
N ARG A 975 -30.81 10.96 44.28
CA ARG A 975 -30.24 11.38 45.57
C ARG A 975 -30.15 12.90 45.73
N ALA A 976 -29.90 13.61 44.63
CA ALA A 976 -29.81 15.07 44.63
C ALA A 976 -31.17 15.73 44.90
N ILE A 977 -32.26 15.11 44.40
CA ILE A 977 -33.63 15.57 44.60
C ILE A 977 -34.19 15.09 45.94
N TYR A 978 -33.99 13.80 46.26
CA TYR A 978 -34.44 13.14 47.48
C TYR A 978 -33.23 12.73 48.33
N SER A 979 -32.57 13.72 48.95
CA SER A 979 -31.51 13.45 49.92
C SER A 979 -32.12 12.91 51.22
N PRO A 980 -31.63 11.78 51.78
CA PRO A 980 -32.23 11.17 52.96
C PRO A 980 -32.09 12.04 54.22
N ASP A 981 -31.11 12.95 54.24
CA ASP A 981 -30.80 13.86 55.35
C ASP A 981 -31.72 15.11 55.39
N LYS A 982 -32.87 15.07 54.71
CA LYS A 982 -33.86 16.16 54.61
C LYS A 982 -35.30 15.77 54.99
N SER A 983 -35.48 14.71 55.78
CA SER A 983 -36.78 14.30 56.31
C SER A 983 -36.79 14.29 57.84
N ASP A 984 -36.64 15.47 58.46
CA ASP A 984 -36.97 15.76 59.86
C ASP A 984 -37.07 17.30 60.06
N ASP A 985 -37.98 17.95 59.32
CA ASP A 985 -38.55 19.25 59.69
C ASP A 985 -39.92 19.43 59.02
N GLU A 986 -40.83 20.20 59.63
CA GLU A 986 -42.27 20.22 59.29
C GLU A 986 -42.64 21.13 58.10
N GLY A 987 -43.72 20.78 57.36
CA GLY A 987 -44.41 21.74 56.49
C GLY A 987 -45.22 21.15 55.32
N ASP A 988 -46.56 21.26 55.39
CA ASP A 988 -47.43 21.09 54.21
C ASP A 988 -47.24 22.25 53.21
N GLN A 989 -47.09 21.96 51.90
CA GLN A 989 -47.94 22.56 50.86
C GLN A 989 -47.78 21.99 49.43
N GLU A 990 -48.93 21.88 48.78
CA GLU A 990 -49.24 21.82 47.33
C GLU A 990 -48.18 21.34 46.32
N ALA A 991 -48.44 20.17 45.74
CA ALA A 991 -47.78 19.72 44.52
C ALA A 991 -48.33 20.46 43.27
N VAL A 992 -47.49 21.29 42.64
CA VAL A 992 -47.73 21.85 41.30
C VAL A 992 -46.97 21.03 40.26
N CYS A 993 -47.67 20.46 39.29
CA CYS A 993 -47.07 19.68 38.21
C CYS A 993 -46.56 20.56 37.06
N HIS A 994 -45.38 20.23 36.54
CA HIS A 994 -44.88 20.62 35.21
C HIS A 994 -44.21 19.41 34.55
#